data_AF-D1BIP2-F1
#
_entry.id   AF-D1BIP2-F1
#
_cell.length_a   1.000
_cell.length_b   1.000
_cell.length_c   1.000
_cell.angle_alpha   90.00
_cell.angle_beta   90.00
_cell.angle_gamma   90.00
#
_symmetry.space_group_name_H-M   'P 1'
#
loop_
_entity.id
_entity.type
_entity.pdbx_description
1 polymer ?
#
loop_
_entity_poly.entity_id
_entity_poly.type
_entity_poly.pdbx_seq_one_letter_code
_entity_poly.pdbx_strand_id
1 'polypeptide(L)'
;MVMQPETWEPSTEDTESFGAVPPGGEAPEEPWSPELEEVSDPQARSVPTPGANQALGDTGAYTFHEFFLDGDEGEQAIKVNVGTGNLFIRSKMAELDGPGVPAVAYRVYNSQNDISKGWIGPWREDYAITGLSVASERVIYFDGTGARWVFEADGDLWVSPDGVNASLTKSSDGSWELSYHRTGEIVRFNASGWVTHRTDRNGVGLTYGYEQDRVVSVTDAVGKKIRMDYLPLGGSGRYVLDGVESAGRFVTFGLGLNERVESVNEQGLDRPLWRMTYDSNNRLATLTDGDRSIGFEYDSSSRVVNATQSRSGETPVVTGFEYTESGTTITDPRGNRSSFEVDDQWRVTNTTDQLDRSRPQSWTPNGDVETATDGFSSSGEGNVTTATYDELNNQTGITLPTGAATQALYAQGPGCEDAQSGNPYQAKCSVDAAGNSQSMIYDPAGNLTAQTDTTPDGVAATKSFVYEEADGTICGGEAGQICSATDGNGGVTSYSYASGNLIEVAPPAPLGSTTYTYDAIGRVTTVVDGNGATTTYAYDRANRVVLTTFDNGQTHSQSWSRSGLLQSESDSASGSSISYEYDLLGKQTQRSIDVPTGAGINATVNNTFDANGNLLSSDETGAEVAYVYDAANQLIALHPAGESCSTDAHPAAGSGCVRYEYDENGQETSRLFPGGARQDTARDASGRPTRITGLTASGEAVVDVGLSYAQDGADRASVQARTSHREQGIADGAVTTYTYDSLSRLTGAEEIVDGTASAAWSYAYDQAGNRVSQTRSGSTGANEGTVDYTYNAANQLVSSSADTTTWTYDGAGNQTRNGITGQATTYGDRLQVTKIGTKTYSTFGPGNDQQLKGGSSDYLTTDTGLVRETRAAVMKTWTRSGDGDLVSYTGPEAHYYVTDHLGSVLGSFSADGAWEGGYSYSPYGERRSTATGSVITSNNLRYVGGLEDSTNLYKFGARYYDATLGRFTQFDPAGQEANPYGYAESNPINLIDPTGTEARCSKTGSAVLWTMGAIGTAAGFVAGGVLGSAPGALAFSTTIASTIGGAGCLVDK
;
A
#
# COMPACT_ATOMS: atom_id res chain seq x y z
N MET A 1 -14.55 -25.52 -23.31
CA MET A 1 -13.72 -24.91 -24.35
C MET A 1 -13.30 -23.57 -23.78
N VAL A 2 -12.13 -23.52 -23.13
CA VAL A 2 -11.62 -22.30 -22.50
C VAL A 2 -11.33 -21.34 -23.64
N MET A 3 -11.99 -20.17 -23.67
CA MET A 3 -11.59 -19.12 -24.62
C MET A 3 -10.15 -18.76 -24.29
N GLN A 4 -9.27 -18.77 -25.29
CA GLN A 4 -7.92 -18.27 -25.07
C GLN A 4 -8.02 -16.78 -24.70
N PRO A 5 -7.24 -16.31 -23.71
CA PRO A 5 -7.25 -14.91 -23.34
C PRO A 5 -6.85 -14.05 -24.55
N GLU A 6 -7.49 -12.90 -24.73
CA GLU A 6 -7.12 -11.95 -25.78
C GLU A 6 -5.77 -11.31 -25.42
N THR A 7 -4.70 -11.82 -26.02
CA THR A 7 -3.37 -11.24 -25.92
C THR A 7 -3.20 -10.13 -26.95
N TRP A 8 -2.51 -9.05 -26.56
CA TRP A 8 -2.15 -7.95 -27.43
C TRP A 8 -0.65 -7.67 -27.33
N GLU A 9 -0.02 -7.62 -28.51
CA GLU A 9 1.36 -7.19 -28.67
C GLU A 9 1.39 -5.84 -29.38
N PRO A 10 2.21 -4.89 -28.93
CA PRO A 10 2.42 -3.64 -29.64
C PRO A 10 3.08 -3.93 -30.99
N SER A 11 2.51 -3.43 -32.08
CA SER A 11 3.08 -3.59 -33.43
C SER A 11 3.93 -2.37 -33.81
N THR A 12 5.04 -2.60 -34.51
CA THR A 12 5.85 -1.52 -35.11
C THR A 12 5.32 -1.07 -36.47
N GLU A 13 4.41 -1.83 -37.08
CA GLU A 13 3.86 -1.60 -38.42
C GLU A 13 2.57 -0.74 -38.43
N ASP A 14 1.84 -0.61 -37.31
CA ASP A 14 0.56 0.15 -37.25
C ASP A 14 0.72 1.68 -37.26
N THR A 15 1.92 2.21 -37.47
CA THR A 15 2.14 3.66 -37.60
C THR A 15 1.64 4.25 -38.92
N GLU A 16 1.29 3.43 -39.92
CA GLU A 16 0.93 3.92 -41.25
C GLU A 16 -0.53 4.41 -41.40
N SER A 17 -1.47 4.01 -40.52
CA SER A 17 -2.90 4.32 -40.71
C SER A 17 -3.34 5.72 -40.24
N PHE A 18 -2.52 6.44 -39.47
CA PHE A 18 -2.81 7.80 -38.98
C PHE A 18 -2.05 8.91 -39.72
N GLY A 19 -1.22 8.57 -40.72
CA GLY A 19 -0.44 9.55 -41.46
C GLY A 19 0.70 10.16 -40.63
N ALA A 20 1.68 10.74 -41.33
CA ALA A 20 2.81 11.40 -40.68
C ALA A 20 2.41 12.79 -40.17
N VAL A 21 2.08 12.92 -38.88
CA VAL A 21 2.09 14.20 -38.18
C VAL A 21 3.55 14.55 -37.83
N PRO A 22 4.02 15.79 -38.06
CA PRO A 22 5.40 16.18 -37.77
C PRO A 22 5.75 15.93 -36.29
N PRO A 23 7.02 15.73 -35.93
CA PRO A 23 7.46 15.39 -34.56
C PRO A 23 7.18 16.45 -33.48
N GLY A 24 6.32 17.44 -33.74
CA GLY A 24 6.19 18.67 -32.96
C GLY A 24 7.36 19.61 -33.22
N GLY A 25 7.09 20.90 -33.37
CA GLY A 25 8.09 21.96 -33.33
C GLY A 25 8.33 22.47 -31.91
N GLU A 26 9.07 23.56 -31.81
CA GLU A 26 9.36 24.25 -30.55
C GLU A 26 8.09 24.90 -29.95
N ALA A 27 8.10 25.10 -28.64
CA ALA A 27 7.02 25.78 -27.93
C ALA A 27 6.80 27.21 -28.45
N PRO A 28 5.55 27.73 -28.46
CA PRO A 28 5.25 29.05 -29.01
C PRO A 28 5.96 30.20 -28.31
N GLU A 29 6.33 31.22 -29.09
CA GLU A 29 6.90 32.46 -28.58
C GLU A 29 5.83 33.46 -28.09
N GLU A 30 4.55 33.23 -28.41
CA GLU A 30 3.45 34.05 -27.89
C GLU A 30 3.13 33.70 -26.43
N PRO A 31 2.67 34.67 -25.60
CA PRO A 31 2.38 34.41 -24.19
C PRO A 31 1.41 33.25 -24.00
N TRP A 32 1.76 32.30 -23.14
CA TRP A 32 0.83 31.28 -22.67
C TRP A 32 -0.27 32.00 -21.88
N SER A 33 -1.47 32.00 -22.43
CA SER A 33 -2.64 32.58 -21.77
C SER A 33 -3.71 31.51 -21.63
N PRO A 34 -4.24 31.25 -20.43
CA PRO A 34 -5.54 30.62 -20.31
C PRO A 34 -6.57 31.67 -20.72
N GLU A 35 -7.37 31.44 -21.77
CA GLU A 35 -8.56 32.28 -21.94
C GLU A 35 -9.36 32.15 -20.63
N LEU A 36 -9.55 33.25 -19.92
CA LEU A 36 -10.49 33.34 -18.82
C LEU A 36 -11.74 33.92 -19.48
N GLU A 37 -12.79 33.12 -19.66
CA GLU A 37 -14.10 33.75 -19.89
C GLU A 37 -14.38 34.56 -18.63
N GLU A 38 -14.50 35.88 -18.76
CA GLU A 38 -14.95 36.74 -17.66
C GLU A 38 -16.32 36.24 -17.22
N VAL A 39 -16.37 35.37 -16.21
CA VAL A 39 -17.60 35.08 -15.48
C VAL A 39 -17.91 36.37 -14.74
N SER A 40 -18.91 37.08 -15.24
CA SER A 40 -19.48 38.25 -14.59
C SER A 40 -20.14 37.82 -13.27
N ASP A 41 -19.35 37.58 -12.23
CA ASP A 41 -19.84 37.54 -10.86
C ASP A 41 -19.61 38.92 -10.20
N PRO A 42 -20.65 39.75 -10.04
CA PRO A 42 -20.55 41.04 -9.39
C PRO A 42 -20.28 40.95 -7.87
N GLN A 43 -20.02 39.76 -7.31
CA GLN A 43 -19.54 39.57 -5.95
C GLN A 43 -18.04 39.30 -5.81
N ALA A 44 -17.25 39.36 -6.90
CA ALA A 44 -15.80 39.32 -6.82
C ALA A 44 -15.28 40.55 -6.03
N ARG A 45 -15.18 40.38 -4.71
CA ARG A 45 -14.42 41.28 -3.85
C ARG A 45 -13.01 41.37 -4.44
N SER A 46 -12.48 42.60 -4.48
CA SER A 46 -11.05 42.81 -4.55
C SER A 46 -10.41 42.12 -3.34
N VAL A 47 -9.86 40.93 -3.51
CA VAL A 47 -9.29 40.14 -2.40
C VAL A 47 -7.79 39.94 -2.64
N PRO A 48 -6.92 40.55 -1.81
CA PRO A 48 -5.58 40.04 -1.56
C PRO A 48 -5.70 38.93 -0.50
N THR A 49 -5.93 37.70 -0.92
CA THR A 49 -5.94 36.47 -0.09
C THR A 49 -5.85 35.27 -1.06
N PRO A 50 -5.13 34.17 -0.76
CA PRO A 50 -5.06 33.01 -1.65
C PRO A 50 -6.48 32.53 -1.99
N GLY A 51 -6.86 32.63 -3.26
CA GLY A 51 -8.26 32.56 -3.68
C GLY A 51 -8.78 31.12 -3.77
N ALA A 52 -10.11 30.96 -3.61
CA ALA A 52 -10.89 29.72 -3.71
C ALA A 52 -10.55 28.76 -4.88
N ASN A 53 -9.79 29.21 -5.88
CA ASN A 53 -9.37 28.44 -7.05
C ASN A 53 -8.21 27.45 -6.76
N GLN A 54 -7.52 27.55 -5.62
CA GLN A 54 -6.56 26.53 -5.17
C GLN A 54 -7.26 25.21 -4.82
N ALA A 55 -8.51 25.28 -4.37
CA ALA A 55 -9.32 24.13 -3.94
C ALA A 55 -10.03 23.36 -5.07
N LEU A 56 -9.67 23.65 -6.33
CA LEU A 56 -10.19 22.93 -7.50
C LEU A 56 -9.28 21.76 -7.94
N GLY A 57 -7.99 21.78 -7.57
CA GLY A 57 -7.05 20.71 -7.90
C GLY A 57 -7.02 19.59 -6.86
N ASP A 58 -6.36 18.49 -7.20
CA ASP A 58 -6.09 17.36 -6.30
C ASP A 58 -4.78 17.62 -5.56
N THR A 59 -4.84 18.44 -4.50
CA THR A 59 -3.70 18.76 -3.63
C THR A 59 -3.82 18.04 -2.30
N GLY A 60 -2.70 17.71 -1.67
CA GLY A 60 -2.68 16.96 -0.41
C GLY A 60 -3.31 17.67 0.79
N ALA A 61 -3.66 18.96 0.67
CA ALA A 61 -4.29 19.74 1.74
C ALA A 61 -5.82 19.59 1.80
N TYR A 62 -6.45 19.01 0.78
CA TYR A 62 -7.91 18.90 0.69
C TYR A 62 -8.41 17.48 0.92
N THR A 63 -9.55 17.38 1.61
CA THR A 63 -10.24 16.11 1.82
C THR A 63 -11.22 15.85 0.69
N PHE A 64 -11.18 14.64 0.13
CA PHE A 64 -12.08 14.19 -0.93
C PHE A 64 -12.92 12.98 -0.48
N HIS A 65 -14.15 12.90 -0.98
CA HIS A 65 -14.91 11.66 -0.99
C HIS A 65 -14.75 10.99 -2.36
N GLU A 66 -14.25 9.75 -2.39
CA GLU A 66 -13.86 9.06 -3.62
C GLU A 66 -14.88 7.99 -4.02
N PHE A 67 -15.00 7.75 -5.34
CA PHE A 67 -15.86 6.75 -5.94
C PHE A 67 -15.09 5.88 -6.94
N PHE A 68 -15.52 4.63 -7.11
CA PHE A 68 -14.87 3.65 -7.97
C PHE A 68 -15.89 2.99 -8.90
N LEU A 69 -15.57 2.90 -10.19
CA LEU A 69 -16.38 2.18 -11.19
C LEU A 69 -15.71 0.92 -11.71
N ASP A 70 -14.39 0.86 -11.59
CA ASP A 70 -13.51 -0.20 -12.04
C ASP A 70 -12.83 -0.92 -10.86
N GLY A 71 -12.21 -2.07 -11.16
CA GLY A 71 -11.40 -2.84 -10.22
C GLY A 71 -9.94 -2.42 -10.12
N ASP A 72 -9.49 -1.54 -11.02
CA ASP A 72 -8.12 -1.04 -11.06
C ASP A 72 -8.13 0.43 -10.61
N GLU A 73 -7.54 0.74 -9.44
CA GLU A 73 -7.56 2.07 -8.81
C GLU A 73 -6.72 3.14 -9.56
N GLY A 74 -6.68 3.13 -10.90
CA GLY A 74 -5.74 3.93 -11.68
C GLY A 74 -6.14 4.38 -13.07
N GLU A 75 -7.25 3.90 -13.65
CA GLU A 75 -7.72 4.47 -14.92
C GLU A 75 -8.54 5.75 -14.68
N GLN A 76 -9.33 5.81 -13.61
CA GLN A 76 -10.12 6.98 -13.24
C GLN A 76 -10.10 7.26 -11.73
N ALA A 77 -9.71 8.47 -11.36
CA ALA A 77 -9.94 8.98 -10.02
C ALA A 77 -11.19 9.87 -10.03
N ILE A 78 -12.26 9.45 -9.35
CA ILE A 78 -13.53 10.19 -9.26
C ILE A 78 -13.69 10.69 -7.83
N LYS A 79 -13.59 12.01 -7.64
CA LYS A 79 -13.48 12.63 -6.31
C LYS A 79 -14.44 13.81 -6.16
N VAL A 80 -15.07 13.94 -5.00
CA VAL A 80 -15.82 15.14 -4.61
C VAL A 80 -15.06 15.83 -3.48
N ASN A 81 -14.60 17.06 -3.71
CA ASN A 81 -13.95 17.85 -2.67
C ASN A 81 -14.95 18.16 -1.55
N VAL A 82 -14.64 17.74 -0.33
CA VAL A 82 -15.56 17.85 0.81
C VAL A 82 -15.82 19.30 1.19
N GLY A 83 -14.82 20.19 1.03
CA GLY A 83 -14.97 21.61 1.34
C GLY A 83 -15.73 22.38 0.27
N THR A 84 -15.37 22.20 -1.00
CA THR A 84 -15.91 23.02 -2.09
C THR A 84 -17.12 22.43 -2.80
N GLY A 85 -17.31 21.11 -2.74
CA GLY A 85 -18.29 20.36 -3.51
C GLY A 85 -17.93 20.16 -4.98
N ASN A 86 -16.70 20.52 -5.39
CA ASN A 86 -16.19 20.32 -6.74
C ASN A 86 -16.09 18.81 -7.06
N LEU A 87 -16.68 18.40 -8.18
CA LEU A 87 -16.41 17.09 -8.78
C LEU A 87 -15.10 17.17 -9.57
N PHE A 88 -14.05 16.54 -9.05
CA PHE A 88 -12.79 16.33 -9.73
C PHE A 88 -12.76 14.92 -10.32
N ILE A 89 -12.52 14.82 -11.64
CA ILE A 89 -12.25 13.52 -12.27
C ILE A 89 -10.95 13.60 -13.03
N ARG A 90 -10.04 12.64 -12.82
CA ARG A 90 -8.83 12.46 -13.62
C ARG A 90 -8.90 11.10 -14.30
N SER A 91 -8.87 11.11 -15.63
CA SER A 91 -8.98 9.90 -16.48
C SER A 91 -7.71 9.73 -17.30
N LYS A 92 -7.08 8.56 -17.20
CA LYS A 92 -5.85 8.19 -17.92
C LYS A 92 -6.19 7.77 -19.34
N MET A 93 -5.55 8.38 -20.34
CA MET A 93 -5.79 8.06 -21.76
C MET A 93 -4.68 7.24 -22.38
N ALA A 94 -3.44 7.48 -21.95
CA ALA A 94 -2.27 6.78 -22.42
C ALA A 94 -1.17 6.85 -21.37
N GLU A 95 -0.34 5.81 -21.33
CA GLU A 95 0.79 5.67 -20.42
C GLU A 95 1.91 4.94 -21.15
N LEU A 96 3.13 5.46 -21.01
CA LEU A 96 4.36 4.82 -21.43
C LEU A 96 5.34 4.89 -20.28
N ASP A 97 5.75 3.71 -19.82
CA ASP A 97 6.76 3.58 -18.78
C ASP A 97 8.13 3.96 -19.35
N GLY A 98 8.84 4.81 -18.62
CA GLY A 98 10.17 5.29 -18.96
C GLY A 98 10.89 5.77 -17.70
N PRO A 99 12.22 5.92 -17.76
CA PRO A 99 13.00 6.42 -16.62
C PRO A 99 12.66 7.88 -16.32
N GLY A 100 12.84 8.28 -15.05
CA GLY A 100 12.51 9.61 -14.56
C GLY A 100 11.01 9.82 -14.37
N VAL A 101 10.45 10.87 -14.97
CA VAL A 101 9.00 11.13 -14.94
C VAL A 101 8.30 10.31 -16.04
N PRO A 102 7.36 9.39 -15.71
CA PRO A 102 6.68 8.57 -16.71
C PRO A 102 5.78 9.42 -17.62
N ALA A 103 5.68 9.04 -18.89
CA ALA A 103 4.86 9.75 -19.85
C ALA A 103 3.41 9.28 -19.69
N VAL A 104 2.56 10.12 -19.13
CA VAL A 104 1.13 9.84 -18.98
C VAL A 104 0.32 11.01 -19.51
N ALA A 105 -0.71 10.70 -20.29
CA ALA A 105 -1.67 11.69 -20.77
C ALA A 105 -2.98 11.53 -19.99
N TYR A 106 -3.38 12.59 -19.29
CA TYR A 106 -4.63 12.61 -18.55
C TYR A 106 -5.62 13.62 -19.11
N ARG A 107 -6.91 13.32 -18.92
CA ARG A 107 -7.97 14.30 -18.96
C ARG A 107 -8.54 14.55 -17.59
N VAL A 108 -8.75 15.82 -17.28
CA VAL A 108 -9.26 16.31 -16.02
C VAL A 108 -10.61 17.01 -16.23
N TYR A 109 -11.54 16.75 -15.34
CA TYR A 109 -12.83 17.43 -15.25
C TYR A 109 -12.98 18.06 -13.88
N ASN A 110 -13.55 19.26 -13.86
CA ASN A 110 -13.89 20.00 -12.65
C ASN A 110 -15.29 20.62 -12.81
N SER A 111 -16.23 20.34 -11.91
CA SER A 111 -17.59 20.90 -12.03
C SER A 111 -17.66 22.40 -11.73
N GLN A 112 -16.69 22.95 -10.99
CA GLN A 112 -16.66 24.36 -10.57
C GLN A 112 -15.62 25.21 -11.30
N ASN A 113 -14.85 24.65 -12.25
CA ASN A 113 -13.73 25.34 -12.88
C ASN A 113 -14.14 26.13 -14.13
N ASP A 114 -13.56 27.32 -14.29
CA ASP A 114 -13.77 28.29 -15.38
C ASP A 114 -12.55 28.46 -16.31
N ILE A 115 -11.47 27.67 -16.16
CA ILE A 115 -10.33 27.71 -17.11
C ILE A 115 -10.82 27.33 -18.51
N SER A 116 -10.75 28.24 -19.47
CA SER A 116 -11.16 27.94 -20.86
C SER A 116 -10.00 27.53 -21.79
N LYS A 117 -8.76 27.45 -21.28
CA LYS A 117 -7.69 26.72 -21.97
C LYS A 117 -7.92 25.22 -21.87
N GLY A 118 -7.80 24.49 -22.98
CA GLY A 118 -8.23 23.10 -23.18
C GLY A 118 -9.54 23.04 -23.96
N TRP A 119 -9.59 22.22 -25.01
CA TRP A 119 -10.41 22.54 -26.18
C TRP A 119 -11.66 21.66 -26.27
N ILE A 120 -12.76 22.33 -25.89
CA ILE A 120 -14.19 22.00 -25.97
C ILE A 120 -14.79 21.10 -24.89
N GLY A 121 -15.96 21.55 -24.36
CA GLY A 121 -16.65 20.92 -23.24
C GLY A 121 -16.00 21.27 -21.90
N PRO A 122 -16.38 20.61 -20.80
CA PRO A 122 -15.84 20.86 -19.45
C PRO A 122 -14.58 20.02 -19.10
N TRP A 123 -14.09 19.21 -20.03
CA TRP A 123 -12.90 18.36 -19.85
C TRP A 123 -11.65 19.04 -20.41
N ARG A 124 -10.49 18.76 -19.82
CA ARG A 124 -9.21 19.40 -20.12
C ARG A 124 -8.09 18.38 -20.16
N GLU A 125 -7.14 18.54 -21.06
CA GLU A 125 -5.91 17.76 -21.06
C GLU A 125 -4.93 18.36 -20.06
N ASP A 126 -4.37 17.55 -19.17
CA ASP A 126 -3.48 18.00 -18.07
C ASP A 126 -2.27 18.79 -18.60
N TYR A 127 -1.67 18.31 -19.68
CA TYR A 127 -0.57 18.98 -20.38
C TYR A 127 -0.98 20.30 -21.07
N ALA A 128 -2.23 20.46 -21.48
CA ALA A 128 -2.70 21.67 -22.15
C ALA A 128 -2.96 22.83 -21.16
N ILE A 129 -3.31 22.48 -19.92
CA ILE A 129 -3.58 23.45 -18.84
C ILE A 129 -2.37 23.67 -17.92
N THR A 130 -1.29 22.92 -18.10
CA THR A 130 -0.02 23.17 -17.41
C THR A 130 0.73 24.34 -18.08
N GLY A 131 0.97 25.43 -17.33
CA GLY A 131 1.64 26.60 -17.89
C GLY A 131 1.78 27.77 -16.92
N LEU A 132 2.50 28.81 -17.36
CA LEU A 132 2.68 30.06 -16.62
C LEU A 132 2.00 31.22 -17.33
N SER A 133 1.08 31.90 -16.64
CA SER A 133 0.62 33.23 -17.03
C SER A 133 1.58 34.27 -16.47
N VAL A 134 2.45 34.81 -17.33
CA VAL A 134 3.54 35.72 -16.93
C VAL A 134 3.13 37.19 -17.05
N ALA A 135 3.19 37.93 -15.95
CA ALA A 135 3.11 39.39 -15.91
C ALA A 135 4.36 39.98 -15.21
N SER A 136 4.55 41.31 -15.29
CA SER A 136 5.78 41.96 -14.82
C SER A 136 6.03 41.86 -13.31
N GLU A 137 4.97 41.77 -12.50
CA GLU A 137 5.04 41.73 -11.03
C GLU A 137 4.40 40.45 -10.45
N ARG A 138 3.86 39.58 -11.31
CA ARG A 138 3.06 38.42 -10.90
C ARG A 138 3.14 37.31 -11.94
N VAL A 139 3.41 36.09 -11.49
CA VAL A 139 3.30 34.87 -12.32
C VAL A 139 2.25 33.96 -11.71
N ILE A 140 1.37 33.41 -12.53
CA ILE A 140 0.40 32.41 -12.09
C ILE A 140 0.78 31.08 -12.72
N TYR A 141 1.12 30.10 -11.89
CA TYR A 141 1.29 28.71 -12.29
C TYR A 141 -0.04 27.99 -12.27
N PHE A 142 -0.35 27.32 -13.39
CA PHE A 142 -1.48 26.41 -13.52
C PHE A 142 -0.92 25.01 -13.58
N ASP A 143 -1.34 24.15 -12.66
CA ASP A 143 -0.95 22.74 -12.70
C ASP A 143 -1.92 21.91 -13.56
N GLY A 144 -1.49 20.71 -13.92
CA GLY A 144 -2.28 19.77 -14.72
C GLY A 144 -3.55 19.26 -14.05
N THR A 145 -3.81 19.58 -12.78
CA THR A 145 -5.04 19.23 -12.05
C THR A 145 -6.08 20.36 -12.07
N GLY A 146 -5.66 21.57 -12.46
CA GLY A 146 -6.50 22.77 -12.49
C GLY A 146 -6.32 23.68 -11.27
N ALA A 147 -5.44 23.33 -10.33
CA ALA A 147 -5.05 24.23 -9.24
C ALA A 147 -4.14 25.36 -9.76
N ARG A 148 -4.17 26.49 -9.05
CA ARG A 148 -3.53 27.75 -9.47
C ARG A 148 -2.73 28.35 -8.34
N TRP A 149 -1.49 28.70 -8.62
CA TRP A 149 -0.54 29.20 -7.63
C TRP A 149 0.03 30.54 -8.08
N VAL A 150 -0.07 31.55 -7.22
CA VAL A 150 0.35 32.93 -7.54
C VAL A 150 1.71 33.20 -6.91
N PHE A 151 2.70 33.45 -7.75
CA PHE A 151 4.03 33.89 -7.36
C PHE A 151 4.13 35.41 -7.56
N GLU A 152 4.42 36.14 -6.49
CA GLU A 152 4.63 37.59 -6.52
C GLU A 152 6.12 37.91 -6.60
N ALA A 153 6.47 38.96 -7.34
CA ALA A 153 7.86 39.39 -7.46
C ALA A 153 8.34 40.09 -6.19
N ASP A 154 9.51 39.70 -5.68
CA ASP A 154 10.26 40.41 -4.64
C ASP A 154 11.70 40.66 -5.12
N GLY A 155 11.91 41.81 -5.76
CA GLY A 155 13.17 42.12 -6.44
C GLY A 155 13.42 41.18 -7.63
N ASP A 156 14.50 40.39 -7.55
CA ASP A 156 14.85 39.36 -8.55
C ASP A 156 14.32 37.96 -8.16
N LEU A 157 13.64 37.84 -7.02
CA LEU A 157 13.09 36.58 -6.49
C LEU A 157 11.57 36.49 -6.70
N TRP A 158 11.04 35.27 -6.67
CA TRP A 158 9.61 34.99 -6.76
C TRP A 158 9.15 34.33 -5.47
N VAL A 159 8.25 34.99 -4.75
CA VAL A 159 7.74 34.50 -3.46
C VAL A 159 6.85 33.30 -3.71
N SER A 160 7.20 32.16 -3.10
CA SER A 160 6.35 30.97 -3.14
C SER A 160 5.05 31.25 -2.38
N PRO A 161 3.87 31.04 -2.97
CA PRO A 161 2.63 31.04 -2.22
C PRO A 161 2.61 29.87 -1.23
N ASP A 162 1.89 30.05 -0.12
CA ASP A 162 1.66 28.98 0.84
C ASP A 162 0.99 27.77 0.14
N GLY A 163 1.52 26.57 0.38
CA GLY A 163 0.92 25.30 -0.04
C GLY A 163 1.37 24.70 -1.37
N VAL A 164 2.04 25.44 -2.26
CA VAL A 164 2.60 24.85 -3.49
C VAL A 164 3.88 24.05 -3.24
N ASN A 165 4.61 24.39 -2.17
CA ASN A 165 5.87 23.78 -1.76
C ASN A 165 6.88 23.64 -2.93
N ALA A 166 7.08 24.74 -3.66
CA ALA A 166 7.90 24.81 -4.85
C ALA A 166 8.50 26.22 -5.03
N SER A 167 9.66 26.31 -5.68
CA SER A 167 10.30 27.58 -6.01
C SER A 167 10.18 27.86 -7.50
N LEU A 168 9.90 29.12 -7.87
CA LEU A 168 9.90 29.57 -9.26
C LEU A 168 11.15 30.44 -9.53
N THR A 169 11.92 30.09 -10.54
CA THR A 169 13.13 30.82 -10.94
C THR A 169 13.04 31.24 -12.40
N LYS A 170 13.50 32.45 -12.71
CA LYS A 170 13.65 32.95 -14.08
C LYS A 170 15.11 32.89 -14.51
N SER A 171 15.37 32.21 -15.62
CA SER A 171 16.70 32.07 -16.24
C SER A 171 17.14 33.35 -16.97
N SER A 172 18.44 33.47 -17.24
CA SER A 172 19.02 34.62 -17.94
C SER A 172 18.60 34.74 -19.41
N ASP A 173 18.22 33.62 -20.03
CA ASP A 173 17.64 33.56 -21.38
C ASP A 173 16.13 33.88 -21.39
N GLY A 174 15.54 34.13 -20.21
CA GLY A 174 14.12 34.44 -20.03
C GLY A 174 13.25 33.23 -19.73
N SER A 175 13.75 32.00 -19.81
CA SER A 175 13.00 30.78 -19.48
C SER A 175 12.64 30.72 -17.99
N TRP A 176 11.74 29.82 -17.62
CA TRP A 176 11.31 29.62 -16.23
C TRP A 176 11.51 28.19 -15.78
N GLU A 177 11.80 28.01 -14.50
CA GLU A 177 11.92 26.71 -13.85
C GLU A 177 11.12 26.72 -12.54
N LEU A 178 10.19 25.77 -12.42
CA LEU A 178 9.47 25.48 -11.18
C LEU A 178 10.05 24.20 -10.58
N SER A 179 10.61 24.29 -9.37
CA SER A 179 11.27 23.17 -8.69
C SER A 179 10.52 22.82 -7.41
N TYR A 180 9.94 21.61 -7.37
CA TYR A 180 9.22 21.11 -6.20
C TYR A 180 10.20 20.74 -5.09
N HIS A 181 9.95 21.25 -3.89
CA HIS A 181 10.87 21.16 -2.75
C HIS A 181 11.07 19.72 -2.29
N ARG A 182 9.98 18.99 -2.02
CA ARG A 182 10.01 17.61 -1.49
C ARG A 182 10.47 16.58 -2.53
N THR A 183 9.95 16.64 -3.75
CA THR A 183 10.23 15.62 -4.78
C THR A 183 11.49 15.90 -5.59
N GLY A 184 11.94 17.15 -5.64
CA GLY A 184 13.00 17.58 -6.56
C GLY A 184 12.58 17.53 -8.04
N GLU A 185 11.30 17.31 -8.33
CA GLU A 185 10.77 17.36 -9.68
C GLU A 185 10.83 18.79 -10.23
N ILE A 186 11.15 18.90 -11.52
CA ILE A 186 11.38 20.18 -12.19
C ILE A 186 10.46 20.30 -13.40
N VAL A 187 9.69 21.39 -13.45
CA VAL A 187 8.90 21.78 -14.63
C VAL A 187 9.53 23.01 -15.26
N ARG A 188 9.92 22.91 -16.54
CA ARG A 188 10.55 24.02 -17.27
C ARG A 188 9.61 24.63 -18.28
N PHE A 189 9.64 25.94 -18.39
CA PHE A 189 8.84 26.70 -19.33
C PHE A 189 9.72 27.61 -20.19
N ASN A 190 9.30 27.87 -21.43
CA ASN A 190 9.95 28.89 -22.25
C ASN A 190 9.64 30.30 -21.72
N ALA A 191 10.25 31.34 -22.32
CA ALA A 191 10.09 32.72 -21.86
C ALA A 191 8.63 33.22 -21.84
N SER A 192 7.78 32.59 -22.66
CA SER A 192 6.37 32.91 -22.81
C SER A 192 5.46 32.05 -21.93
N GLY A 193 6.01 31.15 -21.10
CA GLY A 193 5.25 30.38 -20.10
C GLY A 193 4.67 29.05 -20.59
N TRP A 194 5.08 28.57 -21.77
CA TRP A 194 4.72 27.24 -22.27
C TRP A 194 5.62 26.17 -21.65
N VAL A 195 5.04 25.07 -21.17
CA VAL A 195 5.81 23.93 -20.65
C VAL A 195 6.71 23.36 -21.76
N THR A 196 7.92 22.95 -21.42
CA THR A 196 8.90 22.42 -22.38
C THR A 196 9.46 21.09 -21.90
N HIS A 197 9.67 20.96 -20.59
CA HIS A 197 10.20 19.78 -19.96
C HIS A 197 9.52 19.54 -18.61
N ARG A 198 9.43 18.28 -18.24
CA ARG A 198 9.07 17.84 -16.89
C ARG A 198 9.99 16.70 -16.51
N THR A 199 10.95 16.96 -15.64
CA THR A 199 12.02 16.02 -15.30
C THR A 199 12.03 15.71 -13.82
N ASP A 200 12.59 14.56 -13.47
CA ASP A 200 12.96 14.27 -12.10
C ASP A 200 14.13 15.16 -11.65
N ARG A 201 14.62 14.91 -10.43
CA ARG A 201 15.77 15.60 -9.85
C ARG A 201 17.08 15.42 -10.61
N ASN A 202 17.17 14.37 -11.44
CA ASN A 202 18.33 14.02 -12.25
C ASN A 202 18.29 14.63 -13.65
N GLY A 203 17.21 15.35 -13.99
CA GLY A 203 17.01 15.90 -15.33
C GLY A 203 16.48 14.88 -16.34
N VAL A 204 16.02 13.71 -15.88
CA VAL A 204 15.46 12.64 -16.73
C VAL A 204 13.94 12.73 -16.71
N GLY A 205 13.31 12.72 -17.88
CA GLY A 205 11.85 12.73 -17.98
C GLY A 205 11.34 13.21 -19.33
N LEU A 206 10.31 14.06 -19.30
CA LEU A 206 9.47 14.37 -20.44
C LEU A 206 9.90 15.62 -21.20
N THR A 207 9.72 15.58 -22.51
CA THR A 207 9.77 16.74 -23.42
C THR A 207 8.45 16.92 -24.16
N TYR A 208 8.07 18.18 -24.40
CA TYR A 208 6.80 18.55 -25.03
C TYR A 208 7.03 19.13 -26.43
N GLY A 209 6.35 18.56 -27.43
CA GLY A 209 6.40 19.00 -28.84
C GLY A 209 5.11 19.68 -29.27
N TYR A 210 5.22 20.74 -30.07
CA TYR A 210 4.11 21.66 -30.35
C TYR A 210 3.72 21.76 -31.83
N GLU A 211 2.44 22.02 -32.10
CA GLU A 211 1.97 22.56 -33.38
C GLU A 211 1.08 23.77 -33.10
N GLN A 212 1.53 24.96 -33.50
CA GLN A 212 0.91 26.21 -33.04
C GLN A 212 0.87 26.20 -31.51
N ASP A 213 -0.27 26.53 -30.92
CA ASP A 213 -0.58 26.62 -29.51
C ASP A 213 -0.99 25.27 -28.86
N ARG A 214 -0.72 24.13 -29.52
CA ARG A 214 -1.09 22.78 -29.05
C ARG A 214 0.11 21.90 -28.77
N VAL A 215 0.08 21.17 -27.65
CA VAL A 215 0.95 20.01 -27.43
C VAL A 215 0.47 18.89 -28.34
N VAL A 216 1.31 18.41 -29.26
CA VAL A 216 1.00 17.29 -30.16
C VAL A 216 1.81 16.04 -29.83
N SER A 217 2.78 16.16 -28.92
CA SER A 217 3.52 15.01 -28.42
C SER A 217 4.16 15.22 -27.06
N VAL A 218 4.18 14.16 -26.27
CA VAL A 218 4.96 14.03 -25.04
C VAL A 218 5.95 12.88 -25.25
N THR A 219 7.25 13.17 -25.13
CA THR A 219 8.31 12.18 -25.36
C THR A 219 9.01 11.90 -24.04
N ASP A 220 9.19 10.63 -23.69
CA ASP A 220 9.98 10.22 -22.54
C ASP A 220 11.49 10.37 -22.79
N ALA A 221 12.29 10.07 -21.77
CA ALA A 221 13.74 10.24 -21.84
C ALA A 221 14.44 9.30 -22.83
N VAL A 222 13.83 8.17 -23.17
CA VAL A 222 14.39 7.15 -24.09
C VAL A 222 13.80 7.24 -25.50
N GLY A 223 12.98 8.26 -25.77
CA GLY A 223 12.43 8.58 -27.08
C GLY A 223 11.08 7.92 -27.40
N LYS A 224 10.47 7.18 -26.47
CA LYS A 224 9.08 6.73 -26.64
C LYS A 224 8.16 7.94 -26.56
N LYS A 225 7.08 7.93 -27.35
CA LYS A 225 6.24 9.11 -27.54
C LYS A 225 4.77 8.77 -27.41
N ILE A 226 4.06 9.58 -26.62
CA ILE A 226 2.61 9.73 -26.71
C ILE A 226 2.33 10.82 -27.74
N ARG A 227 1.52 10.52 -28.75
CA ARG A 227 1.10 11.46 -29.79
C ARG A 227 -0.35 11.86 -29.61
N MET A 228 -0.66 13.11 -29.95
CA MET A 228 -1.98 13.69 -29.82
C MET A 228 -2.41 14.28 -31.17
N ASP A 229 -3.51 13.78 -31.69
CA ASP A 229 -4.08 14.20 -32.96
C ASP A 229 -5.25 15.15 -32.73
N TYR A 230 -5.32 16.21 -33.53
CA TYR A 230 -6.32 17.26 -33.40
C TYR A 230 -7.07 17.48 -34.70
N LEU A 231 -8.40 17.62 -34.62
CA LEU A 231 -9.25 17.95 -35.77
C LEU A 231 -9.69 19.42 -35.75
N PRO A 232 -9.63 20.14 -36.89
CA PRO A 232 -10.11 21.51 -36.97
C PRO A 232 -11.64 21.57 -36.96
N LEU A 233 -12.19 22.51 -36.18
CA LEU A 233 -13.62 22.81 -36.10
C LEU A 233 -13.98 23.94 -37.07
N GLY A 234 -14.59 23.58 -38.19
CA GLY A 234 -15.28 24.47 -39.14
C GLY A 234 -14.90 25.95 -39.13
N GLY A 235 -13.81 26.34 -39.81
CA GLY A 235 -13.46 27.74 -40.13
C GLY A 235 -13.22 28.71 -38.96
N SER A 236 -13.36 28.25 -37.71
CA SER A 236 -13.26 29.06 -36.49
C SER A 236 -11.84 29.20 -35.94
N GLY A 237 -10.89 28.44 -36.51
CA GLY A 237 -9.52 28.33 -35.99
C GLY A 237 -9.37 27.44 -34.75
N ARG A 238 -10.47 26.86 -34.23
CA ARG A 238 -10.48 25.96 -33.08
C ARG A 238 -10.21 24.52 -33.49
N TYR A 239 -9.67 23.70 -32.58
CA TYR A 239 -9.46 22.27 -32.77
C TYR A 239 -10.01 21.47 -31.59
N VAL A 240 -10.23 20.18 -31.80
CA VAL A 240 -10.58 19.21 -30.75
C VAL A 240 -9.56 18.08 -30.75
N LEU A 241 -9.25 17.53 -29.58
CA LEU A 241 -8.50 16.30 -29.49
C LEU A 241 -9.32 15.17 -30.14
N ASP A 242 -8.79 14.59 -31.20
CA ASP A 242 -9.41 13.51 -31.97
C ASP A 242 -8.95 12.14 -31.49
N GLY A 243 -7.66 12.03 -31.18
CA GLY A 243 -7.10 10.82 -30.62
C GLY A 243 -5.76 10.99 -29.93
N VAL A 244 -5.41 9.98 -29.14
CA VAL A 244 -4.12 9.80 -28.48
C VAL A 244 -3.56 8.45 -28.87
N GLU A 245 -2.32 8.45 -29.34
CA GLU A 245 -1.58 7.26 -29.72
C GLU A 245 -0.42 7.04 -28.75
N SER A 246 -0.29 5.80 -28.26
CA SER A 246 0.83 5.38 -27.43
C SER A 246 1.28 3.99 -27.86
N ALA A 247 2.32 3.96 -28.69
CA ALA A 247 2.98 2.76 -29.19
C ALA A 247 2.03 1.68 -29.74
N GLY A 248 1.21 2.10 -30.71
CA GLY A 248 0.25 1.25 -31.41
C GLY A 248 -1.11 1.10 -30.72
N ARG A 249 -1.28 1.64 -29.51
CA ARG A 249 -2.59 1.81 -28.88
C ARG A 249 -3.18 3.16 -29.29
N PHE A 250 -4.42 3.19 -29.75
CA PHE A 250 -5.09 4.41 -30.24
C PHE A 250 -6.41 4.62 -29.51
N VAL A 251 -6.49 5.70 -28.74
CA VAL A 251 -7.70 6.16 -28.05
C VAL A 251 -8.30 7.34 -28.82
N THR A 252 -9.61 7.34 -29.08
CA THR A 252 -10.31 8.37 -29.86
C THR A 252 -11.57 8.87 -29.17
N PHE A 253 -12.04 10.06 -29.53
CA PHE A 253 -13.14 10.73 -28.84
C PHE A 253 -14.39 10.86 -29.71
N GLY A 254 -15.51 10.33 -29.24
CA GLY A 254 -16.81 10.55 -29.88
C GLY A 254 -17.45 11.83 -29.37
N LEU A 255 -17.63 12.80 -30.27
CA LEU A 255 -18.18 14.12 -29.96
C LEU A 255 -19.69 14.21 -30.24
N GLY A 256 -20.41 14.81 -29.29
CA GLY A 256 -21.84 15.09 -29.37
C GLY A 256 -22.18 16.53 -29.73
N LEU A 257 -23.41 16.95 -29.40
CA LEU A 257 -23.85 18.34 -29.56
C LEU A 257 -23.00 19.30 -28.71
N ASN A 258 -22.72 20.50 -29.22
CA ASN A 258 -21.78 21.47 -28.64
C ASN A 258 -20.37 20.88 -28.45
N GLU A 259 -20.00 19.90 -29.29
CA GLU A 259 -18.65 19.35 -29.40
C GLU A 259 -18.13 18.71 -28.09
N ARG A 260 -19.05 18.18 -27.27
CA ARG A 260 -18.77 17.54 -25.97
C ARG A 260 -18.33 16.11 -26.16
N VAL A 261 -17.40 15.63 -25.33
CA VAL A 261 -17.00 14.22 -25.37
C VAL A 261 -18.08 13.35 -24.75
N GLU A 262 -18.81 12.60 -25.56
CA GLU A 262 -19.85 11.68 -25.11
C GLU A 262 -19.35 10.22 -25.03
N SER A 263 -18.19 9.93 -25.62
CA SER A 263 -17.54 8.64 -25.50
C SER A 263 -16.02 8.72 -25.68
N VAL A 264 -15.31 7.84 -25.00
CA VAL A 264 -13.90 7.53 -25.25
C VAL A 264 -13.82 6.11 -25.80
N ASN A 265 -13.15 5.95 -26.92
CA ASN A 265 -13.11 4.71 -27.69
C ASN A 265 -11.66 4.27 -27.87
N GLU A 266 -11.43 2.97 -27.99
CA GLU A 266 -10.11 2.43 -28.30
C GLU A 266 -10.17 1.64 -29.61
N GLN A 267 -9.22 1.87 -30.51
CA GLN A 267 -9.16 1.18 -31.79
C GLN A 267 -8.97 -0.32 -31.59
N GLY A 268 -9.74 -1.12 -32.33
CA GLY A 268 -9.75 -2.57 -32.19
C GLY A 268 -10.73 -3.07 -31.12
N LEU A 269 -11.39 -2.18 -30.38
CA LEU A 269 -12.56 -2.51 -29.57
C LEU A 269 -13.84 -2.11 -30.31
N ASP A 270 -14.84 -3.00 -30.31
CA ASP A 270 -16.15 -2.77 -30.97
C ASP A 270 -17.07 -1.81 -30.18
N ARG A 271 -16.57 -1.14 -29.14
CA ARG A 271 -17.35 -0.30 -28.22
C ARG A 271 -16.47 0.72 -27.47
N PRO A 272 -17.07 1.79 -26.91
CA PRO A 272 -16.35 2.73 -26.06
C PRO A 272 -15.78 2.09 -24.79
N LEU A 273 -14.64 2.59 -24.33
CA LEU A 273 -14.13 2.40 -22.97
C LEU A 273 -15.11 3.03 -21.98
N TRP A 274 -15.41 4.32 -22.19
CA TRP A 274 -16.31 5.07 -21.32
C TRP A 274 -17.34 5.85 -22.13
N ARG A 275 -18.50 6.09 -21.52
CA ARG A 275 -19.55 6.96 -22.07
C ARG A 275 -19.92 8.03 -21.06
N MET A 276 -20.17 9.23 -21.55
CA MET A 276 -20.53 10.38 -20.73
C MET A 276 -21.81 11.03 -21.22
N THR A 277 -22.58 11.56 -20.28
CA THR A 277 -23.72 12.45 -20.57
C THR A 277 -23.59 13.73 -19.78
N TYR A 278 -24.31 14.77 -20.21
CA TYR A 278 -24.23 16.10 -19.61
C TYR A 278 -25.62 16.66 -19.31
N ASP A 279 -25.72 17.47 -18.26
CA ASP A 279 -26.94 18.18 -17.89
C ASP A 279 -27.19 19.40 -18.81
N SER A 280 -28.29 20.12 -18.56
CA SER A 280 -28.64 21.32 -19.33
C SER A 280 -27.68 22.50 -19.13
N ASN A 281 -26.89 22.50 -18.06
CA ASN A 281 -25.87 23.49 -17.74
C ASN A 281 -24.48 23.05 -18.21
N ASN A 282 -24.40 21.98 -19.01
CA ASN A 282 -23.17 21.44 -19.56
C ASN A 282 -22.21 20.82 -18.52
N ARG A 283 -22.71 20.38 -17.37
CA ARG A 283 -21.94 19.63 -16.37
C ARG A 283 -22.11 18.14 -16.59
N LEU A 284 -21.09 17.34 -16.25
CA LEU A 284 -21.12 15.89 -16.36
C LEU A 284 -22.28 15.32 -15.53
N ALA A 285 -23.26 14.70 -16.18
CA ALA A 285 -24.43 14.12 -15.52
C ALA A 285 -24.25 12.63 -15.24
N THR A 286 -23.57 11.89 -16.12
CA THR A 286 -23.29 10.46 -15.91
C THR A 286 -21.99 10.08 -16.57
N LEU A 287 -21.21 9.23 -15.90
CA LEU A 287 -20.05 8.53 -16.42
C LEU A 287 -20.32 7.03 -16.36
N THR A 288 -20.12 6.31 -17.46
CA THR A 288 -20.40 4.87 -17.58
C THR A 288 -19.14 4.14 -18.04
N ASP A 289 -18.76 3.10 -17.30
CA ASP A 289 -17.71 2.15 -17.66
C ASP A 289 -18.29 0.73 -17.68
N GLY A 290 -18.16 0.05 -18.82
CA GLY A 290 -18.71 -1.28 -18.99
C GLY A 290 -20.23 -1.34 -18.75
N ASP A 291 -20.63 -2.02 -17.69
CA ASP A 291 -22.02 -2.17 -17.22
C ASP A 291 -22.33 -1.35 -15.95
N ARG A 292 -21.35 -0.59 -15.44
CA ARG A 292 -21.46 0.29 -14.27
C ARG A 292 -21.51 1.75 -14.68
N SER A 293 -22.16 2.57 -13.88
CA SER A 293 -22.23 4.02 -14.09
C SER A 293 -22.35 4.78 -12.78
N ILE A 294 -21.83 6.00 -12.75
CA ILE A 294 -22.07 6.98 -11.69
C ILE A 294 -22.77 8.21 -12.26
N GLY A 295 -23.89 8.60 -11.66
CA GLY A 295 -24.64 9.81 -11.98
C GLY A 295 -24.40 10.90 -10.95
N PHE A 296 -24.35 12.16 -11.40
CA PHE A 296 -24.13 13.33 -10.54
C PHE A 296 -25.28 14.33 -10.67
N GLU A 297 -25.77 14.79 -9.52
CA GLU A 297 -26.70 15.91 -9.42
C GLU A 297 -25.99 17.08 -8.72
N TYR A 298 -26.33 18.31 -9.12
CA TYR A 298 -25.66 19.50 -8.62
C TYR A 298 -26.64 20.58 -8.17
N ASP A 299 -26.19 21.43 -7.25
CA ASP A 299 -26.88 22.67 -6.91
C ASP A 299 -26.62 23.80 -7.94
N SER A 300 -27.12 25.01 -7.65
CA SER A 300 -26.93 26.19 -8.49
C SER A 300 -25.50 26.72 -8.54
N SER A 301 -24.64 26.31 -7.60
CA SER A 301 -23.22 26.67 -7.50
C SER A 301 -22.30 25.56 -8.04
N SER A 302 -22.85 24.60 -8.78
CA SER A 302 -22.13 23.47 -9.37
C SER A 302 -21.43 22.56 -8.36
N ARG A 303 -21.95 22.50 -7.13
CA ARG A 303 -21.54 21.52 -6.11
C ARG A 303 -22.34 20.25 -6.27
N VAL A 304 -21.68 19.09 -6.17
CA VAL A 304 -22.36 17.79 -6.20
C VAL A 304 -23.24 17.65 -4.97
N VAL A 305 -24.55 17.41 -5.14
CA VAL A 305 -25.49 17.15 -4.03
C VAL A 305 -25.85 15.68 -3.91
N ASN A 306 -25.79 14.91 -5.01
CA ASN A 306 -25.94 13.46 -5.01
C ASN A 306 -24.97 12.83 -6.01
N ALA A 307 -24.38 11.71 -5.60
CA ALA A 307 -23.66 10.80 -6.48
C ALA A 307 -24.34 9.42 -6.42
N THR A 308 -24.74 8.89 -7.57
CA THR A 308 -25.52 7.64 -7.67
C THR A 308 -24.77 6.60 -8.48
N GLN A 309 -24.23 5.56 -7.85
CA GLN A 309 -23.61 4.44 -8.55
C GLN A 309 -24.66 3.39 -8.91
N SER A 310 -24.60 2.84 -10.11
CA SER A 310 -25.64 1.99 -10.69
C SER A 310 -25.05 0.90 -11.58
N ARG A 311 -25.70 -0.26 -11.61
CA ARG A 311 -25.46 -1.35 -12.55
C ARG A 311 -26.80 -1.98 -12.94
N SER A 312 -26.91 -2.42 -14.19
CA SER A 312 -28.17 -3.01 -14.69
C SER A 312 -28.56 -4.25 -13.87
N GLY A 313 -29.76 -4.25 -13.30
CA GLY A 313 -30.27 -5.38 -12.51
C GLY A 313 -29.98 -5.29 -11.00
N GLU A 314 -29.22 -4.29 -10.55
CA GLU A 314 -28.92 -4.05 -9.14
C GLU A 314 -29.57 -2.75 -8.64
N THR A 315 -29.73 -2.62 -7.31
CA THR A 315 -30.27 -1.41 -6.68
C THR A 315 -29.19 -0.32 -6.66
N PRO A 316 -29.44 0.88 -7.21
CA PRO A 316 -28.48 1.98 -7.13
C PRO A 316 -28.15 2.37 -5.69
N VAL A 317 -26.88 2.72 -5.46
CA VAL A 317 -26.41 3.29 -4.18
C VAL A 317 -26.20 4.79 -4.34
N VAL A 318 -26.60 5.56 -3.33
CA VAL A 318 -26.61 7.02 -3.39
C VAL A 318 -25.84 7.59 -2.21
N THR A 319 -24.84 8.43 -2.49
CA THR A 319 -24.18 9.28 -1.50
C THR A 319 -24.70 10.70 -1.65
N GLY A 320 -25.20 11.28 -0.55
CA GLY A 320 -25.74 12.64 -0.52
C GLY A 320 -24.79 13.64 0.13
N PHE A 321 -24.80 14.89 -0.34
CA PHE A 321 -23.96 15.98 0.16
C PHE A 321 -24.81 17.21 0.48
N GLU A 322 -24.71 17.70 1.71
CA GLU A 322 -25.41 18.90 2.20
C GLU A 322 -24.38 19.95 2.64
N TYR A 323 -24.36 21.10 1.98
CA TYR A 323 -23.38 22.16 2.25
C TYR A 323 -23.98 23.31 3.08
N THR A 324 -23.21 23.81 4.05
CA THR A 324 -23.49 25.03 4.83
C THR A 324 -22.33 26.03 4.69
N GLU A 325 -22.45 27.21 5.30
CA GLU A 325 -21.33 28.16 5.35
C GLU A 325 -20.16 27.64 6.21
N SER A 326 -20.42 26.73 7.15
CA SER A 326 -19.42 26.22 8.10
C SER A 326 -18.83 24.86 7.70
N GLY A 327 -19.32 24.23 6.63
CA GLY A 327 -18.88 22.89 6.26
C GLY A 327 -19.87 22.05 5.44
N THR A 328 -19.66 20.74 5.45
CA THR A 328 -20.39 19.76 4.63
C THR A 328 -20.85 18.59 5.47
N THR A 329 -22.09 18.12 5.26
CA THR A 329 -22.57 16.84 5.77
C THR A 329 -22.69 15.85 4.63
N ILE A 330 -22.06 14.69 4.78
CA ILE A 330 -22.15 13.58 3.83
C ILE A 330 -23.07 12.52 4.42
N THR A 331 -24.03 12.05 3.62
CA THR A 331 -24.91 10.92 3.95
C THR A 331 -24.48 9.71 3.12
N ASP A 332 -24.08 8.64 3.79
CA ASP A 332 -23.69 7.39 3.16
C ASP A 332 -24.91 6.66 2.53
N PRO A 333 -24.68 5.67 1.65
CA PRO A 333 -25.75 4.84 1.09
C PRO A 333 -26.66 4.09 2.09
N ARG A 334 -26.26 3.95 3.37
CA ARG A 334 -27.08 3.37 4.44
C ARG A 334 -27.90 4.43 5.20
N GLY A 335 -27.73 5.71 4.86
CA GLY A 335 -28.40 6.84 5.49
C GLY A 335 -27.71 7.41 6.72
N ASN A 336 -26.50 6.95 7.05
CA ASN A 336 -25.73 7.48 8.17
C ASN A 336 -24.98 8.74 7.76
N ARG A 337 -24.79 9.67 8.70
CA ARG A 337 -24.31 11.02 8.40
C ARG A 337 -22.98 11.30 9.08
N SER A 338 -22.03 11.85 8.35
CA SER A 338 -20.79 12.43 8.89
C SER A 338 -20.71 13.91 8.50
N SER A 339 -20.21 14.76 9.38
CA SER A 339 -20.06 16.20 9.11
C SER A 339 -18.61 16.65 9.18
N PHE A 340 -18.26 17.61 8.33
CA PHE A 340 -16.93 18.15 8.16
C PHE A 340 -17.02 19.67 8.30
N GLU A 341 -16.31 20.24 9.26
CA GLU A 341 -16.11 21.68 9.37
C GLU A 341 -14.89 22.09 8.56
N VAL A 342 -14.92 23.27 7.94
CA VAL A 342 -13.82 23.76 7.09
C VAL A 342 -13.39 25.17 7.47
N ASP A 343 -12.13 25.51 7.19
CA ASP A 343 -11.62 26.88 7.29
C ASP A 343 -11.92 27.72 6.02
N ASP A 344 -11.44 28.97 6.01
CA ASP A 344 -11.61 29.89 4.88
C ASP A 344 -10.83 29.49 3.61
N GLN A 345 -9.92 28.52 3.73
CA GLN A 345 -9.20 27.91 2.63
C GLN A 345 -9.84 26.58 2.18
N TRP A 346 -10.98 26.18 2.76
CA TRP A 346 -11.70 24.93 2.49
C TRP A 346 -11.01 23.65 2.96
N ARG A 347 -10.07 23.77 3.91
CA ARG A 347 -9.43 22.61 4.56
C ARG A 347 -10.29 22.15 5.73
N VAL A 348 -10.39 20.84 5.94
CA VAL A 348 -11.20 20.29 7.04
C VAL A 348 -10.54 20.61 8.38
N THR A 349 -11.25 21.23 9.31
CA THR A 349 -10.76 21.56 10.67
C THR A 349 -11.35 20.65 11.75
N ASN A 350 -12.47 19.99 11.46
CA ASN A 350 -13.06 19.00 12.34
C ASN A 350 -13.88 17.99 11.54
N THR A 351 -13.79 16.72 11.91
CA THR A 351 -14.67 15.67 11.37
C THR A 351 -15.49 15.06 12.50
N THR A 352 -16.80 15.00 12.30
CA THR A 352 -17.72 14.25 13.17
C THR A 352 -18.21 13.03 12.41
N ASP A 353 -17.97 11.84 12.96
CA ASP A 353 -18.41 10.60 12.34
C ASP A 353 -19.89 10.27 12.60
N GLN A 354 -20.33 9.12 12.11
CA GLN A 354 -21.71 8.64 12.17
C GLN A 354 -22.20 8.28 13.58
N LEU A 355 -21.32 8.29 14.57
CA LEU A 355 -21.61 8.07 15.98
C LEU A 355 -21.47 9.36 16.80
N ASP A 356 -21.43 10.53 16.14
CA ASP A 356 -21.28 11.85 16.73
C ASP A 356 -19.92 12.06 17.45
N ARG A 357 -18.87 11.32 17.05
CA ARG A 357 -17.51 11.45 17.64
C ARG A 357 -16.68 12.46 16.83
N SER A 358 -16.10 13.44 17.52
CA SER A 358 -15.40 14.58 16.91
C SER A 358 -13.89 14.35 16.80
N ARG A 359 -13.27 14.80 15.70
CA ARG A 359 -11.81 14.74 15.46
C ARG A 359 -11.29 16.08 14.92
N PRO A 360 -10.97 17.03 15.82
CA PRO A 360 -10.39 18.31 15.45
C PRO A 360 -8.97 18.21 14.86
N GLN A 361 -8.62 19.11 13.93
CA GLN A 361 -7.27 19.28 13.39
C GLN A 361 -6.93 20.74 13.12
N SER A 362 -5.63 21.07 13.13
CA SER A 362 -5.09 22.38 12.72
C SER A 362 -4.08 22.23 11.58
N TRP A 363 -3.86 23.32 10.86
CA TRP A 363 -3.02 23.34 9.66
C TRP A 363 -1.94 24.40 9.75
N THR A 364 -0.77 24.11 9.18
CA THR A 364 0.23 25.14 8.88
C THR A 364 -0.30 26.09 7.78
N PRO A 365 0.29 27.27 7.59
CA PRO A 365 -0.02 28.13 6.45
C PRO A 365 0.08 27.38 5.11
N ASN A 366 1.07 26.47 4.99
CA ASN A 366 1.30 25.65 3.80
C ASN A 366 0.34 24.46 3.62
N GLY A 367 -0.68 24.30 4.47
CA GLY A 367 -1.64 23.22 4.31
C GLY A 367 -1.12 21.84 4.68
N ASP A 368 -0.10 21.76 5.52
CA ASP A 368 0.27 20.52 6.21
C ASP A 368 -0.43 20.46 7.58
N VAL A 369 -0.73 19.25 8.07
CA VAL A 369 -1.38 19.06 9.37
C VAL A 369 -0.40 19.40 10.50
N GLU A 370 -0.80 20.29 11.41
CA GLU A 370 0.00 20.71 12.57
C GLU A 370 -0.39 19.95 13.85
N THR A 371 -1.69 19.87 14.15
CA THR A 371 -2.22 19.05 15.24
C THR A 371 -3.40 18.23 14.78
N ALA A 372 -3.54 17.03 15.33
CA ALA A 372 -4.72 16.20 15.18
C ALA A 372 -5.15 15.64 16.53
N THR A 373 -6.44 15.76 16.82
CA THR A 373 -7.06 15.27 18.04
C THR A 373 -7.94 14.08 17.73
N ASP A 374 -7.82 13.03 18.54
CA ASP A 374 -8.57 11.81 18.37
C ASP A 374 -10.05 11.92 18.83
N GLY A 375 -10.78 10.81 18.70
CA GLY A 375 -12.21 10.72 18.96
C GLY A 375 -12.61 10.89 20.43
N PHE A 376 -11.67 10.79 21.39
CA PHE A 376 -11.96 10.97 22.81
C PHE A 376 -12.37 12.41 23.18
N SER A 377 -12.26 13.34 22.23
CA SER A 377 -12.72 14.72 22.40
C SER A 377 -14.22 14.84 22.70
N SER A 378 -15.04 13.84 22.36
CA SER A 378 -16.47 13.81 22.72
C SER A 378 -16.73 13.60 24.22
N SER A 379 -15.77 13.01 24.96
CA SER A 379 -15.88 12.73 26.40
C SER A 379 -14.93 13.53 27.28
N GLY A 380 -14.05 14.37 26.71
CA GLY A 380 -13.06 15.18 27.44
C GLY A 380 -12.11 15.98 26.53
N GLU A 381 -10.93 16.37 27.03
CA GLU A 381 -9.83 16.79 26.15
C GLU A 381 -9.33 15.53 25.41
N GLY A 382 -9.51 15.48 24.08
CA GLY A 382 -9.04 14.35 23.27
C GLY A 382 -7.51 14.25 23.26
N ASN A 383 -6.98 13.12 22.80
CA ASN A 383 -5.53 12.91 22.74
C ASN A 383 -4.96 13.56 21.48
N VAL A 384 -3.89 14.35 21.63
CA VAL A 384 -3.34 15.20 20.56
C VAL A 384 -2.02 14.64 20.03
N THR A 385 -1.95 14.39 18.73
CA THR A 385 -0.69 14.21 17.99
C THR A 385 -0.26 15.54 17.41
N THR A 386 1.02 15.89 17.58
CA THR A 386 1.57 17.17 17.11
C THR A 386 2.70 16.92 16.11
N ALA A 387 2.61 17.55 14.94
CA ALA A 387 3.69 17.65 13.96
C ALA A 387 4.37 19.01 14.08
N THR A 388 5.69 19.05 13.86
CA THR A 388 6.49 20.29 13.88
C THR A 388 7.16 20.49 12.53
N TYR A 389 7.35 21.75 12.15
CA TYR A 389 7.90 22.14 10.86
C TYR A 389 8.95 23.25 11.03
N ASP A 390 9.96 23.28 10.15
CA ASP A 390 10.93 24.37 10.09
C ASP A 390 10.45 25.57 9.24
N GLU A 391 11.29 26.59 9.09
CA GLU A 391 11.00 27.80 8.30
C GLU A 391 10.86 27.51 6.78
N LEU A 392 11.34 26.36 6.31
CA LEU A 392 11.19 25.87 4.94
C LEU A 392 10.01 24.91 4.79
N ASN A 393 9.20 24.75 5.84
CA ASN A 393 8.05 23.86 5.88
C ASN A 393 8.41 22.37 5.68
N ASN A 394 9.63 22.00 6.06
CA ASN A 394 10.00 20.61 6.23
C ASN A 394 9.46 20.10 7.55
N GLN A 395 8.89 18.89 7.56
CA GLN A 395 8.43 18.27 8.79
C GLN A 395 9.63 17.82 9.64
N THR A 396 9.84 18.47 10.79
CA THR A 396 10.98 18.25 11.69
C THR A 396 10.73 17.23 12.78
N GLY A 397 9.47 16.88 13.05
CA GLY A 397 9.16 15.85 14.04
C GLY A 397 7.68 15.63 14.27
N ILE A 398 7.39 14.51 14.93
CA ILE A 398 6.05 14.10 15.38
C ILE A 398 6.14 13.70 16.84
N THR A 399 5.18 14.12 17.66
CA THR A 399 5.01 13.69 19.05
C THR A 399 3.62 13.09 19.25
N LEU A 400 3.60 11.87 19.81
CA LEU A 400 2.36 11.19 20.18
C LEU A 400 1.75 11.75 21.46
N PRO A 401 0.46 11.46 21.75
CA PRO A 401 -0.17 11.84 23.01
C PRO A 401 0.56 11.32 24.26
N THR A 402 1.19 10.15 24.16
CA THR A 402 1.99 9.55 25.26
C THR A 402 3.38 10.16 25.42
N GLY A 403 3.83 11.00 24.48
CA GLY A 403 5.10 11.71 24.52
C GLY A 403 6.24 11.05 23.75
N ALA A 404 6.08 9.83 23.21
CA ALA A 404 7.04 9.28 22.25
C ALA A 404 7.14 10.21 21.03
N ALA A 405 8.37 10.54 20.62
CA ALA A 405 8.61 11.54 19.59
C ALA A 405 9.73 11.12 18.65
N THR A 406 9.54 11.38 17.36
CA THR A 406 10.56 11.19 16.31
C THR A 406 10.92 12.54 15.70
N GLN A 407 12.16 12.66 15.20
CA GLN A 407 12.69 13.89 14.63
C GLN A 407 13.41 13.63 13.31
N ALA A 408 13.27 14.57 12.38
CA ALA A 408 14.03 14.64 11.14
C ALA A 408 14.80 15.97 11.10
N LEU A 409 16.08 15.91 10.72
CA LEU A 409 16.99 17.04 10.70
C LEU A 409 17.45 17.32 9.27
N TYR A 410 17.21 18.54 8.79
CA TYR A 410 17.47 18.96 7.40
C TYR A 410 18.73 19.80 7.26
N ALA A 411 19.37 20.18 8.37
CA ALA A 411 20.57 21.00 8.39
C ALA A 411 21.59 20.43 9.38
N GLN A 412 22.86 20.82 9.19
CA GLN A 412 23.93 20.46 10.10
C GLN A 412 23.67 21.07 11.49
N GLY A 413 23.82 20.27 12.53
CA GLY A 413 23.59 20.70 13.91
C GLY A 413 23.81 19.58 14.92
N PRO A 414 23.52 19.83 16.22
CA PRO A 414 23.54 18.77 17.23
C PRO A 414 22.63 17.61 16.81
N GLY A 415 23.14 16.38 16.84
CA GLY A 415 22.41 15.19 16.35
C GLY A 415 22.44 14.98 14.83
N CYS A 416 23.09 15.89 14.08
CA CYS A 416 23.35 15.76 12.65
C CYS A 416 24.68 16.46 12.28
N GLU A 417 25.78 15.96 12.83
CA GLU A 417 27.09 16.62 12.74
C GLU A 417 27.72 16.52 11.34
N ASP A 418 27.40 15.45 10.60
CA ASP A 418 27.98 15.09 9.30
C ASP A 418 27.00 15.28 8.13
N ALA A 419 26.15 16.31 8.15
CA ALA A 419 25.30 16.67 7.03
C ALA A 419 26.13 17.12 5.80
N GLN A 420 26.56 16.17 4.95
CA GLN A 420 27.55 16.41 3.89
C GLN A 420 26.97 16.94 2.56
N SER A 421 25.69 16.69 2.24
CA SER A 421 25.16 16.89 0.88
C SER A 421 23.62 16.86 0.81
N GLY A 422 23.06 16.99 -0.40
CA GLY A 422 21.62 17.04 -0.66
C GLY A 422 21.02 18.45 -0.56
N ASN A 423 19.75 18.58 -0.97
CA ASN A 423 19.06 19.87 -0.96
C ASN A 423 18.49 20.20 0.45
N PRO A 424 18.00 21.44 0.70
CA PRO A 424 17.47 21.85 2.01
C PRO A 424 16.18 21.16 2.46
N TYR A 425 15.53 20.40 1.58
CA TYR A 425 14.24 19.76 1.80
C TYR A 425 14.35 18.24 1.98
N GLN A 426 15.58 17.73 2.01
CA GLN A 426 15.87 16.32 2.27
C GLN A 426 16.36 16.14 3.69
N ALA A 427 15.76 15.19 4.41
CA ALA A 427 16.23 14.81 5.72
C ALA A 427 17.68 14.29 5.60
N LYS A 428 18.58 14.84 6.41
CA LYS A 428 20.00 14.45 6.46
C LYS A 428 20.30 13.55 7.64
N CYS A 429 19.51 13.67 8.70
CA CYS A 429 19.51 12.73 9.80
C CYS A 429 18.08 12.53 10.32
N SER A 430 17.87 11.42 11.03
CA SER A 430 16.66 11.22 11.82
C SER A 430 17.00 10.64 13.19
N VAL A 431 16.16 10.94 14.17
CA VAL A 431 16.24 10.40 15.53
C VAL A 431 14.90 9.80 15.87
N ASP A 432 14.88 8.52 16.20
CA ASP A 432 13.66 7.83 16.57
C ASP A 432 13.23 8.09 18.03
N ALA A 433 12.06 7.58 18.42
CA ALA A 433 11.57 7.69 19.79
C ALA A 433 12.42 6.94 20.82
N ALA A 434 13.35 6.09 20.38
CA ALA A 434 14.31 5.45 21.23
C ALA A 434 15.64 6.21 21.37
N GLY A 435 15.82 7.30 20.62
CA GLY A 435 17.06 8.06 20.56
C GLY A 435 18.11 7.45 19.62
N ASN A 436 17.73 6.46 18.81
CA ASN A 436 18.60 5.94 17.77
C ASN A 436 18.68 6.95 16.63
N SER A 437 19.89 7.19 16.15
CA SER A 437 20.18 8.22 15.15
C SER A 437 20.75 7.60 13.89
N GLN A 438 20.30 8.07 12.74
CA GLN A 438 20.87 7.71 11.45
C GLN A 438 21.15 8.95 10.60
N SER A 439 22.11 8.82 9.69
CA SER A 439 22.43 9.84 8.69
C SER A 439 22.17 9.34 7.28
N MET A 440 21.83 10.29 6.41
CA MET A 440 21.57 10.11 4.99
C MET A 440 22.49 11.04 4.20
N ILE A 441 23.20 10.48 3.22
CA ILE A 441 24.12 11.18 2.35
C ILE A 441 23.56 11.13 0.93
N TYR A 442 23.49 12.28 0.28
CA TYR A 442 22.98 12.42 -1.07
C TYR A 442 24.09 12.79 -2.06
N ASP A 443 23.88 12.56 -3.35
CA ASP A 443 24.66 13.23 -4.38
C ASP A 443 24.17 14.67 -4.62
N PRO A 444 24.79 15.47 -5.51
CA PRO A 444 24.32 16.81 -5.83
C PRO A 444 22.92 16.89 -6.46
N ALA A 445 22.46 15.83 -7.14
CA ALA A 445 21.10 15.75 -7.70
C ALA A 445 20.06 15.40 -6.63
N GLY A 446 20.50 14.86 -5.49
CA GLY A 446 19.66 14.48 -4.35
C GLY A 446 19.36 12.99 -4.28
N ASN A 447 20.08 12.10 -4.97
CA ASN A 447 19.88 10.65 -4.82
C ASN A 447 20.59 10.15 -3.55
N LEU A 448 19.95 9.24 -2.80
CA LEU A 448 20.49 8.72 -1.53
C LEU A 448 21.66 7.76 -1.81
N THR A 449 22.89 8.20 -1.59
CA THR A 449 24.13 7.42 -1.84
C THR A 449 24.58 6.59 -0.64
N ALA A 450 24.24 7.01 0.57
CA ALA A 450 24.51 6.22 1.76
C ALA A 450 23.52 6.51 2.88
N GLN A 451 23.20 5.48 3.64
CA GLN A 451 22.44 5.56 4.88
C GLN A 451 23.25 4.85 5.96
N THR A 452 23.49 5.50 7.09
CA THR A 452 24.35 4.98 8.15
C THR A 452 23.69 5.13 9.50
N ASP A 453 23.73 4.08 10.31
CA ASP A 453 23.48 4.19 11.74
C ASP A 453 24.59 5.01 12.40
N THR A 454 24.20 6.14 12.97
CA THR A 454 25.10 7.10 13.64
C THR A 454 24.85 7.16 15.13
N THR A 455 24.07 6.22 15.67
CA THR A 455 23.82 6.12 17.10
C THR A 455 25.15 5.96 17.83
N PRO A 456 25.44 6.79 18.85
CA PRO A 456 26.64 6.60 19.66
C PRO A 456 26.68 5.18 20.24
N ASP A 457 27.82 4.50 20.07
CA ASP A 457 28.02 3.09 20.44
C ASP A 457 27.06 2.08 19.73
N GLY A 458 26.41 2.50 18.65
CA GLY A 458 25.52 1.68 17.82
C GLY A 458 26.25 0.68 16.91
N VAL A 459 25.48 0.03 16.05
CA VAL A 459 25.96 -0.99 15.09
C VAL A 459 26.83 -0.38 14.00
N ALA A 460 26.62 0.91 13.69
CA ALA A 460 27.33 1.63 12.64
C ALA A 460 27.25 0.93 11.27
N ALA A 461 26.11 0.30 10.98
CA ALA A 461 25.86 -0.32 9.69
C ALA A 461 25.63 0.77 8.63
N THR A 462 26.27 0.62 7.48
CA THR A 462 26.10 1.51 6.33
C THR A 462 25.56 0.73 5.14
N LYS A 463 24.47 1.21 4.56
CA LYS A 463 24.06 0.83 3.21
C LYS A 463 24.54 1.90 2.24
N SER A 464 24.98 1.50 1.06
CA SER A 464 25.40 2.44 0.04
C SER A 464 24.85 2.09 -1.33
N PHE A 465 24.66 3.13 -2.14
CA PHE A 465 24.05 3.07 -3.45
C PHE A 465 24.92 3.82 -4.44
N VAL A 466 25.09 3.24 -5.62
CA VAL A 466 25.72 3.90 -6.76
C VAL A 466 24.63 4.11 -7.80
N TYR A 467 24.48 5.35 -8.27
CA TYR A 467 23.55 5.70 -9.34
C TYR A 467 24.30 5.93 -10.63
N GLU A 468 23.60 5.78 -11.74
CA GLU A 468 24.08 6.15 -13.06
C GLU A 468 24.26 7.67 -13.14
N GLU A 469 25.34 8.07 -13.79
CA GLU A 469 25.69 9.47 -13.98
C GLU A 469 25.10 10.01 -15.29
N ALA A 470 25.11 11.34 -15.47
CA ALA A 470 24.58 11.97 -16.68
C ALA A 470 25.27 11.57 -18.00
N ASP A 471 26.43 10.88 -17.94
CA ASP A 471 27.12 10.36 -19.12
C ASP A 471 26.75 8.91 -19.49
N GLY A 472 25.95 8.22 -18.67
CA GLY A 472 25.41 6.88 -18.95
C GLY A 472 26.47 5.77 -19.01
N THR A 473 27.56 5.88 -18.25
CA THR A 473 28.74 5.01 -18.40
C THR A 473 28.88 3.88 -17.36
N ILE A 474 28.05 3.83 -16.31
CA ILE A 474 28.22 2.89 -15.19
C ILE A 474 27.48 1.57 -15.41
N CYS A 475 26.17 1.63 -15.67
CA CYS A 475 25.30 0.47 -15.80
C CYS A 475 24.41 0.49 -17.06
N GLY A 476 24.59 1.48 -17.93
CA GLY A 476 23.86 1.61 -19.20
C GLY A 476 22.43 2.15 -19.04
N GLY A 477 22.16 2.78 -17.88
CA GLY A 477 20.88 3.41 -17.57
C GLY A 477 20.84 4.89 -17.92
N GLU A 478 19.74 5.53 -17.55
CA GLU A 478 19.63 6.99 -17.48
C GLU A 478 20.08 7.51 -16.11
N ALA A 479 20.47 8.78 -16.04
CA ALA A 479 20.95 9.41 -14.81
C ALA A 479 19.99 9.18 -13.61
N GLY A 480 20.54 8.83 -12.45
CA GLY A 480 19.75 8.55 -11.26
C GLY A 480 19.14 7.16 -11.17
N GLN A 481 19.31 6.29 -12.18
CA GLN A 481 18.99 4.86 -12.03
C GLN A 481 20.04 4.16 -11.15
N ILE A 482 19.62 3.29 -10.25
CA ILE A 482 20.54 2.59 -9.33
C ILE A 482 21.38 1.56 -10.09
N CYS A 483 22.71 1.68 -10.07
CA CYS A 483 23.63 0.71 -10.67
C CYS A 483 24.09 -0.37 -9.69
N SER A 484 24.19 -0.06 -8.40
CA SER A 484 24.47 -1.07 -7.38
C SER A 484 23.99 -0.67 -6.00
N ALA A 485 23.57 -1.65 -5.22
CA ALA A 485 23.32 -1.54 -3.78
C ALA A 485 24.34 -2.41 -3.04
N THR A 486 24.96 -1.84 -2.00
CA THR A 486 25.86 -2.57 -1.10
C THR A 486 25.24 -2.63 0.29
N ASP A 487 25.03 -3.84 0.79
CA ASP A 487 24.49 -4.07 2.14
C ASP A 487 25.54 -3.77 3.24
N GLY A 488 25.11 -3.82 4.50
CA GLY A 488 25.98 -3.52 5.64
C GLY A 488 27.19 -4.45 5.77
N ASN A 489 27.15 -5.66 5.20
CA ASN A 489 28.27 -6.60 5.21
C ASN A 489 29.21 -6.45 3.99
N GLY A 490 28.90 -5.53 3.07
CA GLY A 490 29.62 -5.36 1.81
C GLY A 490 29.15 -6.28 0.68
N GLY A 491 28.01 -6.97 0.83
CA GLY A 491 27.37 -7.72 -0.24
C GLY A 491 26.84 -6.77 -1.30
N VAL A 492 27.32 -6.89 -2.54
CA VAL A 492 26.95 -6.01 -3.66
C VAL A 492 25.93 -6.69 -4.56
N THR A 493 24.78 -6.06 -4.74
CA THR A 493 23.84 -6.36 -5.82
C THR A 493 24.02 -5.33 -6.93
N SER A 494 24.25 -5.79 -8.15
CA SER A 494 24.41 -4.92 -9.33
C SER A 494 23.19 -4.96 -10.22
N TYR A 495 22.88 -3.82 -10.85
CA TYR A 495 21.76 -3.61 -11.76
C TYR A 495 22.31 -3.14 -13.09
N SER A 496 21.80 -3.67 -14.20
CA SER A 496 22.18 -3.25 -15.55
C SER A 496 20.96 -2.88 -16.36
N TYR A 497 21.07 -1.87 -17.21
CA TYR A 497 19.96 -1.32 -17.96
C TYR A 497 20.23 -1.31 -19.46
N ALA A 498 19.16 -1.30 -20.25
CA ALA A 498 19.20 -1.00 -21.67
C ALA A 498 17.95 -0.20 -22.06
N SER A 499 18.16 0.97 -22.69
CA SER A 499 17.07 1.89 -23.06
C SER A 499 16.17 2.22 -21.86
N GLY A 500 16.78 2.51 -20.70
CA GLY A 500 16.08 2.82 -19.46
C GLY A 500 15.43 1.63 -18.72
N ASN A 501 15.36 0.44 -19.34
CA ASN A 501 14.75 -0.75 -18.73
C ASN A 501 15.80 -1.62 -18.02
N LEU A 502 15.47 -2.19 -16.86
CA LEU A 502 16.33 -3.07 -16.06
C LEU A 502 16.49 -4.45 -16.74
N ILE A 503 17.65 -4.78 -17.29
CA ILE A 503 17.87 -6.05 -18.01
C ILE A 503 18.50 -7.15 -17.17
N GLU A 504 19.20 -6.82 -16.08
CA GLU A 504 19.84 -7.80 -15.21
C GLU A 504 19.92 -7.28 -13.77
N VAL A 505 19.61 -8.18 -12.83
CA VAL A 505 19.92 -8.05 -11.40
C VAL A 505 20.89 -9.17 -11.05
N ALA A 506 22.11 -8.79 -10.66
CA ALA A 506 23.17 -9.71 -10.27
C ALA A 506 23.41 -9.60 -8.74
N PRO A 507 22.81 -10.49 -7.93
CA PRO A 507 23.04 -10.53 -6.49
C PRO A 507 24.43 -11.11 -6.15
N PRO A 508 24.89 -11.01 -4.89
CA PRO A 508 26.11 -11.67 -4.46
C PRO A 508 26.07 -13.18 -4.70
N ALA A 509 27.20 -13.76 -5.12
CA ALA A 509 27.36 -15.21 -5.21
C ALA A 509 27.10 -15.88 -3.85
N PRO A 510 26.49 -17.08 -3.81
CA PRO A 510 26.28 -18.00 -4.92
C PRO A 510 24.92 -17.90 -5.62
N LEU A 511 24.12 -16.86 -5.39
CA LEU A 511 22.87 -16.65 -6.14
C LEU A 511 23.17 -16.43 -7.63
N GLY A 512 22.27 -16.90 -8.48
CA GLY A 512 22.29 -16.59 -9.92
C GLY A 512 21.68 -15.23 -10.20
N SER A 513 22.03 -14.64 -11.35
CA SER A 513 21.39 -13.41 -11.84
C SER A 513 19.95 -13.67 -12.27
N THR A 514 19.12 -12.64 -12.15
CA THR A 514 17.80 -12.58 -12.79
C THR A 514 17.89 -11.65 -14.01
N THR A 515 17.41 -12.08 -15.17
CA THR A 515 17.43 -11.25 -16.40
C THR A 515 16.04 -11.01 -16.97
N TYR A 516 15.84 -9.85 -17.58
CA TYR A 516 14.55 -9.40 -18.09
C TYR A 516 14.63 -9.07 -19.58
N THR A 517 13.54 -9.30 -20.31
CA THR A 517 13.31 -8.73 -21.64
C THR A 517 11.99 -7.98 -21.66
N TYR A 518 11.84 -7.09 -22.65
CA TYR A 518 10.75 -6.15 -22.72
C TYR A 518 10.13 -6.10 -24.12
N ASP A 519 8.85 -5.77 -24.19
CA ASP A 519 8.20 -5.36 -25.43
C ASP A 519 8.52 -3.89 -25.79
N ALA A 520 8.00 -3.43 -26.92
CA ALA A 520 8.26 -2.08 -27.44
C ALA A 520 7.77 -0.94 -26.53
N ILE A 521 6.88 -1.23 -25.58
CA ILE A 521 6.32 -0.22 -24.67
C ILE A 521 6.93 -0.27 -23.27
N GLY A 522 7.80 -1.24 -22.99
CA GLY A 522 8.52 -1.36 -21.72
C GLY A 522 7.89 -2.35 -20.74
N ARG A 523 6.96 -3.22 -21.19
CA ARG A 523 6.41 -4.28 -20.34
C ARG A 523 7.30 -5.51 -20.38
N VAL A 524 7.48 -6.18 -19.24
CA VAL A 524 8.34 -7.37 -19.11
C VAL A 524 7.76 -8.55 -19.90
N THR A 525 8.43 -8.99 -20.95
CA THR A 525 8.01 -10.15 -21.74
C THR A 525 8.58 -11.46 -21.22
N THR A 526 9.80 -11.44 -20.67
CA THR A 526 10.42 -12.64 -20.09
C THR A 526 11.23 -12.31 -18.84
N VAL A 527 11.24 -13.25 -17.89
CA VAL A 527 12.13 -13.29 -16.73
C VAL A 527 12.87 -14.62 -16.76
N VAL A 528 14.19 -14.59 -16.60
CA VAL A 528 15.00 -15.80 -16.33
C VAL A 528 15.50 -15.69 -14.91
N ASP A 529 15.15 -16.67 -14.07
CA ASP A 529 15.53 -16.66 -12.65
C ASP A 529 16.98 -17.12 -12.41
N GLY A 530 17.42 -17.08 -11.14
CA GLY A 530 18.76 -17.53 -10.75
C GLY A 530 19.04 -19.04 -10.96
N ASN A 531 18.01 -19.86 -11.23
CA ASN A 531 18.16 -21.25 -11.64
C ASN A 531 18.30 -21.41 -13.17
N GLY A 532 18.08 -20.34 -13.94
CA GLY A 532 18.03 -20.36 -15.40
C GLY A 532 16.66 -20.74 -15.98
N ALA A 533 15.61 -20.83 -15.15
CA ALA A 533 14.26 -21.13 -15.61
C ALA A 533 13.60 -19.89 -16.20
N THR A 534 12.95 -20.04 -17.37
CA THR A 534 12.32 -18.91 -18.07
C THR A 534 10.82 -18.83 -17.77
N THR A 535 10.34 -17.65 -17.40
CA THR A 535 8.92 -17.30 -17.32
C THR A 535 8.61 -16.23 -18.36
N THR A 536 7.53 -16.38 -19.12
CA THR A 536 7.10 -15.41 -20.14
C THR A 536 5.72 -14.85 -19.84
N TYR A 537 5.51 -13.57 -20.12
CA TYR A 537 4.26 -12.87 -19.87
C TYR A 537 3.64 -12.38 -21.18
N ALA A 538 2.32 -12.52 -21.30
CA ALA A 538 1.54 -11.87 -22.34
C ALA A 538 0.46 -11.00 -21.70
N TYR A 539 0.20 -9.87 -22.35
CA TYR A 539 -0.63 -8.80 -21.82
C TYR A 539 -1.87 -8.59 -22.67
N ASP A 540 -2.91 -7.98 -22.11
CA ASP A 540 -3.99 -7.39 -22.88
C ASP A 540 -3.69 -5.92 -23.25
N ARG A 541 -4.66 -5.24 -23.86
CA ARG A 541 -4.57 -3.83 -24.25
C ARG A 541 -4.60 -2.85 -23.07
N ALA A 542 -5.05 -3.31 -21.90
CA ALA A 542 -5.06 -2.52 -20.66
C ALA A 542 -3.76 -2.73 -19.84
N ASN A 543 -2.71 -3.29 -20.44
CA ASN A 543 -1.42 -3.60 -19.80
C ASN A 543 -1.51 -4.59 -18.63
N ARG A 544 -2.57 -5.41 -18.57
CA ARG A 544 -2.70 -6.46 -17.55
C ARG A 544 -2.11 -7.77 -18.06
N VAL A 545 -1.43 -8.50 -17.18
CA VAL A 545 -0.97 -9.87 -17.49
C VAL A 545 -2.19 -10.78 -17.63
N VAL A 546 -2.34 -11.42 -18.79
CA VAL A 546 -3.44 -12.37 -19.05
C VAL A 546 -2.95 -13.81 -19.25
N LEU A 547 -1.65 -13.99 -19.49
CA LEU A 547 -1.03 -15.30 -19.59
C LEU A 547 0.41 -15.25 -19.08
N THR A 548 0.72 -16.14 -18.14
CA THR A 548 2.08 -16.46 -17.71
C THR A 548 2.40 -17.89 -18.15
N THR A 549 3.53 -18.08 -18.82
CA THR A 549 4.03 -19.40 -19.23
C THR A 549 5.36 -19.68 -18.54
N PHE A 550 5.50 -20.85 -17.93
CA PHE A 550 6.70 -21.26 -17.17
C PHE A 550 7.58 -22.17 -18.02
N ASP A 551 8.82 -22.39 -17.57
CA ASP A 551 9.87 -23.10 -18.33
C ASP A 551 9.45 -24.50 -18.79
N ASN A 552 8.66 -25.19 -17.96
CA ASN A 552 8.11 -26.51 -18.26
C ASN A 552 6.87 -26.52 -19.19
N GLY A 553 6.47 -25.36 -19.70
CA GLY A 553 5.30 -25.18 -20.57
C GLY A 553 3.95 -25.14 -19.84
N GLN A 554 3.94 -25.18 -18.50
CA GLN A 554 2.73 -24.91 -17.73
C GLN A 554 2.33 -23.43 -17.86
N THR A 555 1.06 -23.13 -17.63
CA THR A 555 0.51 -21.78 -17.80
C THR A 555 -0.38 -21.40 -16.63
N HIS A 556 -0.38 -20.11 -16.31
CA HIS A 556 -1.39 -19.44 -15.52
C HIS A 556 -2.08 -18.40 -16.40
N SER A 557 -3.41 -18.41 -16.49
CA SER A 557 -4.16 -17.49 -17.36
C SER A 557 -5.19 -16.72 -16.55
N GLN A 558 -5.42 -15.47 -16.91
CA GLN A 558 -6.43 -14.61 -16.28
C GLN A 558 -7.37 -14.03 -17.33
N SER A 559 -8.63 -13.80 -16.95
CA SER A 559 -9.62 -13.11 -17.76
C SER A 559 -10.26 -12.02 -16.94
N TRP A 560 -10.49 -10.86 -17.55
CA TRP A 560 -11.00 -9.68 -16.87
C TRP A 560 -12.35 -9.27 -17.42
N SER A 561 -13.17 -8.69 -16.56
CA SER A 561 -14.41 -8.03 -16.95
C SER A 561 -14.10 -6.74 -17.70
N ARG A 562 -15.18 -6.14 -18.20
CA ARG A 562 -15.11 -4.91 -18.99
C ARG A 562 -14.69 -3.70 -18.15
N SER A 563 -14.92 -3.75 -16.85
CA SER A 563 -14.67 -2.68 -15.87
C SER A 563 -13.49 -3.02 -14.96
N GLY A 564 -12.43 -3.64 -15.48
CA GLY A 564 -11.23 -3.89 -14.67
C GLY A 564 -11.27 -5.05 -13.67
N LEU A 565 -12.42 -5.70 -13.41
CA LEU A 565 -12.51 -6.73 -12.35
C LEU A 565 -12.16 -8.14 -12.86
N LEU A 566 -11.35 -8.91 -12.13
CA LEU A 566 -10.89 -10.25 -12.51
C LEU A 566 -12.04 -11.26 -12.58
N GLN A 567 -12.39 -11.81 -13.75
CA GLN A 567 -13.50 -12.77 -13.89
C GLN A 567 -13.11 -14.22 -13.63
N SER A 568 -11.92 -14.63 -14.07
CA SER A 568 -11.46 -15.99 -13.87
C SER A 568 -9.97 -16.15 -14.01
N GLU A 569 -9.46 -17.21 -13.40
CA GLU A 569 -8.08 -17.64 -13.44
C GLU A 569 -8.03 -19.14 -13.70
N SER A 570 -6.99 -19.61 -14.38
CA SER A 570 -6.76 -21.05 -14.55
C SER A 570 -5.29 -21.38 -14.47
N ASP A 571 -5.00 -22.55 -13.92
CA ASP A 571 -3.64 -23.04 -13.71
C ASP A 571 -3.49 -24.45 -14.30
N SER A 572 -2.72 -24.57 -15.37
CA SER A 572 -2.52 -25.85 -16.05
C SER A 572 -1.70 -26.85 -15.24
N ALA A 573 -0.95 -26.41 -14.22
CA ALA A 573 -0.11 -27.27 -13.38
C ALA A 573 -0.96 -28.11 -12.43
N SER A 574 -1.93 -27.47 -11.77
CA SER A 574 -2.91 -28.14 -10.91
C SER A 574 -4.15 -28.60 -11.69
N GLY A 575 -4.38 -28.05 -12.88
CA GLY A 575 -5.61 -28.20 -13.67
C GLY A 575 -6.80 -27.46 -13.07
N SER A 576 -6.56 -26.59 -12.09
CA SER A 576 -7.58 -25.87 -11.34
C SER A 576 -8.02 -24.59 -12.05
N SER A 577 -9.21 -24.11 -11.74
CA SER A 577 -9.69 -22.79 -12.15
C SER A 577 -10.44 -22.11 -11.02
N ILE A 578 -10.37 -20.78 -10.99
CA ILE A 578 -11.10 -19.94 -10.06
C ILE A 578 -11.93 -18.94 -10.86
N SER A 579 -13.18 -18.72 -10.51
CA SER A 579 -14.03 -17.69 -11.12
C SER A 579 -14.63 -16.79 -10.05
N TYR A 580 -14.87 -15.53 -10.44
CA TYR A 580 -15.28 -14.47 -9.54
C TYR A 580 -16.51 -13.76 -10.09
N GLU A 581 -17.42 -13.38 -9.18
CA GLU A 581 -18.53 -12.48 -9.46
C GLU A 581 -18.47 -11.29 -8.51
N TYR A 582 -18.95 -10.14 -8.97
CA TYR A 582 -18.89 -8.87 -8.23
C TYR A 582 -20.24 -8.16 -8.26
N ASP A 583 -20.52 -7.36 -7.23
CA ASP A 583 -21.65 -6.42 -7.20
C ASP A 583 -21.33 -5.09 -7.93
N LEU A 584 -22.26 -4.15 -7.93
CA LEU A 584 -22.11 -2.83 -8.55
C LEU A 584 -20.94 -2.01 -7.97
N LEU A 585 -20.54 -2.26 -6.72
CA LEU A 585 -19.43 -1.60 -6.03
C LEU A 585 -18.08 -2.28 -6.28
N GLY A 586 -18.06 -3.35 -7.06
CA GLY A 586 -16.84 -4.13 -7.31
C GLY A 586 -16.46 -5.04 -6.14
N LYS A 587 -17.34 -5.30 -5.19
CA LYS A 587 -17.10 -6.27 -4.10
C LYS A 587 -17.37 -7.69 -4.57
N GLN A 588 -16.48 -8.62 -4.23
CA GLN A 588 -16.54 -10.02 -4.67
C GLN A 588 -17.70 -10.78 -4.00
N THR A 589 -18.82 -10.94 -4.71
CA THR A 589 -20.02 -11.64 -4.25
C THR A 589 -19.96 -13.14 -4.43
N GLN A 590 -19.10 -13.65 -5.32
CA GLN A 590 -18.86 -15.08 -5.44
C GLN A 590 -17.41 -15.37 -5.80
N ARG A 591 -16.88 -16.46 -5.25
CA ARG A 591 -15.64 -17.10 -5.67
C ARG A 591 -15.84 -18.60 -5.79
N SER A 592 -15.75 -19.13 -7.01
CA SER A 592 -15.85 -20.57 -7.27
C SER A 592 -14.50 -21.15 -7.64
N ILE A 593 -14.07 -22.17 -6.91
CA ILE A 593 -12.82 -22.88 -7.09
C ILE A 593 -13.14 -24.30 -7.57
N ASP A 594 -12.70 -24.62 -8.79
CA ASP A 594 -12.74 -25.96 -9.36
C ASP A 594 -11.32 -26.53 -9.35
N VAL A 595 -11.12 -27.61 -8.60
CA VAL A 595 -9.82 -28.28 -8.45
C VAL A 595 -9.98 -29.75 -8.82
N PRO A 596 -9.20 -30.27 -9.78
CA PRO A 596 -9.18 -31.68 -10.10
C PRO A 596 -8.86 -32.55 -8.89
N THR A 597 -9.43 -33.76 -8.85
CA THR A 597 -9.28 -34.67 -7.71
C THR A 597 -7.80 -34.91 -7.38
N GLY A 598 -7.39 -34.52 -6.18
CA GLY A 598 -6.02 -34.74 -5.66
C GLY A 598 -5.20 -33.48 -5.45
N ALA A 599 -5.55 -32.35 -6.09
CA ALA A 599 -4.79 -31.10 -6.01
C ALA A 599 -5.32 -30.09 -4.96
N GLY A 600 -6.51 -30.31 -4.39
CA GLY A 600 -7.18 -29.40 -3.45
C GLY A 600 -8.69 -29.70 -3.34
N ILE A 601 -9.48 -28.68 -2.97
CA ILE A 601 -10.94 -28.75 -2.77
C ILE A 601 -11.72 -28.02 -3.86
N ASN A 602 -12.93 -28.53 -4.14
CA ASN A 602 -13.94 -27.80 -4.90
C ASN A 602 -14.81 -26.99 -3.93
N ALA A 603 -15.01 -25.70 -4.19
CA ALA A 603 -15.76 -24.81 -3.31
C ALA A 603 -16.42 -23.68 -4.11
N THR A 604 -17.62 -23.27 -3.71
CA THR A 604 -18.17 -21.97 -4.08
C THR A 604 -18.36 -21.20 -2.78
N VAL A 605 -17.77 -20.02 -2.73
CA VAL A 605 -17.93 -19.04 -1.68
C VAL A 605 -18.87 -17.95 -2.21
N ASN A 606 -19.91 -17.60 -1.47
CA ASN A 606 -20.84 -16.53 -1.72
C ASN A 606 -20.74 -15.53 -0.58
N ASN A 607 -20.65 -14.26 -0.97
CA ASN A 607 -20.62 -13.13 -0.08
C ASN A 607 -21.77 -12.18 -0.42
N THR A 608 -22.29 -11.51 0.59
CA THR A 608 -23.23 -10.39 0.41
C THR A 608 -22.67 -9.15 1.07
N PHE A 609 -23.02 -7.97 0.54
CA PHE A 609 -22.54 -6.69 1.06
C PHE A 609 -23.71 -5.73 1.28
N ASP A 610 -23.54 -4.79 2.21
CA ASP A 610 -24.45 -3.65 2.32
C ASP A 610 -24.12 -2.56 1.28
N ALA A 611 -24.93 -1.50 1.25
CA ALA A 611 -24.78 -0.42 0.29
C ALA A 611 -23.49 0.42 0.46
N ASN A 612 -22.76 0.25 1.57
CA ASN A 612 -21.44 0.85 1.79
C ASN A 612 -20.30 -0.14 1.45
N GLY A 613 -20.62 -1.37 1.05
CA GLY A 613 -19.65 -2.41 0.77
C GLY A 613 -19.15 -3.16 2.00
N ASN A 614 -19.82 -3.07 3.16
CA ASN A 614 -19.49 -3.92 4.31
C ASN A 614 -19.98 -5.35 4.05
N LEU A 615 -19.15 -6.36 4.33
CA LEU A 615 -19.49 -7.79 4.15
C LEU A 615 -20.62 -8.16 5.11
N LEU A 616 -21.84 -8.46 4.64
CA LEU A 616 -23.00 -8.84 5.46
C LEU A 616 -23.09 -10.35 5.72
N SER A 617 -22.70 -11.18 4.75
CA SER A 617 -22.62 -12.61 4.95
C SER A 617 -21.55 -13.25 4.09
N SER A 618 -21.04 -14.39 4.54
CA SER A 618 -20.02 -15.20 3.86
C SER A 618 -20.27 -16.68 4.15
N ASP A 619 -20.26 -17.54 3.12
CA ASP A 619 -20.37 -19.00 3.27
C ASP A 619 -19.03 -19.74 3.08
N GLU A 620 -17.91 -19.03 3.25
CA GLU A 620 -16.52 -19.50 3.09
C GLU A 620 -16.21 -20.84 3.76
N THR A 621 -16.91 -21.13 4.85
CA THR A 621 -16.70 -22.30 5.70
C THR A 621 -17.55 -23.51 5.30
N GLY A 622 -18.48 -23.37 4.35
CA GLY A 622 -19.56 -24.33 4.11
C GLY A 622 -20.75 -24.16 5.08
N ALA A 623 -20.69 -23.16 5.95
CA ALA A 623 -21.78 -22.62 6.74
C ALA A 623 -21.77 -21.08 6.62
N GLU A 624 -22.96 -20.48 6.46
CA GLU A 624 -23.08 -19.03 6.32
C GLU A 624 -22.87 -18.33 7.67
N VAL A 625 -21.92 -17.39 7.69
CA VAL A 625 -21.65 -16.47 8.78
C VAL A 625 -22.21 -15.11 8.39
N ALA A 626 -22.99 -14.50 9.29
CA ALA A 626 -23.51 -13.15 9.15
C ALA A 626 -22.68 -12.15 9.96
N TYR A 627 -22.56 -10.94 9.43
CA TYR A 627 -21.76 -9.84 9.93
C TYR A 627 -22.69 -8.63 10.15
N VAL A 628 -22.58 -8.00 11.32
CA VAL A 628 -23.44 -6.88 11.71
C VAL A 628 -22.58 -5.68 12.03
N TYR A 629 -22.92 -4.54 11.45
CA TYR A 629 -22.17 -3.29 11.62
C TYR A 629 -23.01 -2.21 12.29
N ASP A 630 -22.35 -1.29 12.98
CA ASP A 630 -22.97 -0.06 13.46
C ASP A 630 -23.04 1.03 12.37
N ALA A 631 -23.48 2.23 12.74
CA ALA A 631 -23.60 3.39 11.85
C ALA A 631 -22.24 3.88 11.31
N ALA A 632 -21.14 3.68 12.03
CA ALA A 632 -19.78 4.04 11.61
C ALA A 632 -19.06 2.91 10.85
N ASN A 633 -19.80 1.87 10.43
CA ASN A 633 -19.28 0.71 9.69
C ASN A 633 -18.32 -0.16 10.53
N GLN A 634 -18.47 -0.18 11.85
CA GLN A 634 -17.67 -1.03 12.75
C GLN A 634 -18.37 -2.36 12.99
N LEU A 635 -17.65 -3.48 12.94
CA LEU A 635 -18.21 -4.83 13.08
C LEU A 635 -18.64 -5.10 14.53
N ILE A 636 -19.93 -4.97 14.85
CA ILE A 636 -20.44 -5.16 16.22
C ILE A 636 -20.85 -6.61 16.53
N ALA A 637 -21.07 -7.46 15.53
CA ALA A 637 -21.34 -8.87 15.76
C ALA A 637 -21.03 -9.80 14.57
N LEU A 638 -20.72 -11.06 14.89
CA LEU A 638 -20.68 -12.20 13.96
C LEU A 638 -21.57 -13.32 14.49
N HIS A 639 -22.34 -13.99 13.64
CA HIS A 639 -23.15 -15.14 14.07
C HIS A 639 -23.50 -16.09 12.93
N PRO A 640 -23.93 -17.33 13.22
CA PRO A 640 -24.50 -18.22 12.20
C PRO A 640 -25.74 -17.61 11.55
N ALA A 641 -25.96 -17.88 10.27
CA ALA A 641 -27.13 -17.38 9.55
C ALA A 641 -28.47 -17.80 10.19
N GLY A 642 -29.41 -16.87 10.24
CA GLY A 642 -30.74 -17.07 10.82
C GLY A 642 -30.79 -17.01 12.36
N GLU A 643 -29.65 -16.90 13.02
CA GLU A 643 -29.57 -16.56 14.45
C GLU A 643 -29.50 -15.04 14.63
N SER A 644 -29.70 -14.58 15.86
CA SER A 644 -29.40 -13.20 16.24
C SER A 644 -28.61 -13.20 17.54
N CYS A 645 -27.58 -12.37 17.61
CA CYS A 645 -26.86 -12.16 18.87
C CYS A 645 -27.82 -11.51 19.87
N SER A 646 -28.05 -12.13 21.02
CA SER A 646 -28.82 -11.48 22.09
C SER A 646 -28.20 -10.10 22.39
N THR A 647 -29.05 -9.09 22.56
CA THR A 647 -28.62 -7.77 23.01
C THR A 647 -28.19 -7.77 24.48
N ASP A 648 -28.47 -8.85 25.23
CA ASP A 648 -27.92 -9.08 26.57
C ASP A 648 -26.39 -8.97 26.55
N ALA A 649 -25.80 -8.61 27.69
CA ALA A 649 -24.37 -8.29 27.80
C ALA A 649 -23.42 -9.43 27.35
N HIS A 650 -23.90 -10.68 27.19
CA HIS A 650 -23.09 -11.78 26.66
C HIS A 650 -23.89 -12.71 25.73
N PRO A 651 -23.27 -13.20 24.63
CA PRO A 651 -23.87 -14.23 23.80
C PRO A 651 -24.14 -15.54 24.56
N ALA A 652 -25.27 -16.20 24.27
CA ALA A 652 -25.66 -17.44 24.93
C ALA A 652 -24.69 -18.60 24.58
N ALA A 653 -24.52 -19.55 25.50
CA ALA A 653 -23.76 -20.77 25.23
C ALA A 653 -24.32 -21.52 23.99
N GLY A 654 -23.43 -22.01 23.14
CA GLY A 654 -23.75 -22.73 21.92
C GLY A 654 -24.28 -21.88 20.75
N SER A 655 -24.44 -20.57 20.92
CA SER A 655 -25.07 -19.70 19.91
C SER A 655 -24.24 -19.38 18.67
N GLY A 656 -22.95 -19.73 18.64
CA GLY A 656 -22.07 -19.30 17.55
C GLY A 656 -21.78 -17.80 17.48
N CYS A 657 -22.39 -17.00 18.35
CA CYS A 657 -22.42 -15.54 18.28
C CYS A 657 -21.19 -14.91 18.96
N VAL A 658 -20.52 -14.00 18.26
CA VAL A 658 -19.45 -13.14 18.79
C VAL A 658 -19.89 -11.69 18.70
N ARG A 659 -19.63 -10.89 19.72
CA ARG A 659 -19.91 -9.44 19.73
C ARG A 659 -18.65 -8.64 19.99
N TYR A 660 -18.62 -7.41 19.50
CA TYR A 660 -17.49 -6.50 19.65
C TYR A 660 -17.94 -5.20 20.31
N GLU A 661 -17.05 -4.64 21.11
CA GLU A 661 -17.19 -3.33 21.73
C GLU A 661 -16.00 -2.45 21.32
N TYR A 662 -16.25 -1.15 21.17
CA TYR A 662 -15.29 -0.19 20.64
C TYR A 662 -15.15 1.02 21.56
N ASP A 663 -13.99 1.68 21.53
CA ASP A 663 -13.79 2.99 22.15
C ASP A 663 -14.19 4.15 21.22
N GLU A 664 -13.98 5.39 21.66
CA GLU A 664 -14.29 6.60 20.88
C GLU A 664 -13.38 6.79 19.66
N ASN A 665 -12.24 6.10 19.60
CA ASN A 665 -11.40 6.03 18.41
C ASN A 665 -11.82 4.91 17.45
N GLY A 666 -12.79 4.10 17.83
CA GLY A 666 -13.23 2.97 17.04
C GLY A 666 -12.32 1.74 17.13
N GLN A 667 -11.49 1.67 18.17
CA GLN A 667 -10.64 0.51 18.43
C GLN A 667 -11.37 -0.53 19.27
N GLU A 668 -11.20 -1.82 18.94
CA GLU A 668 -11.81 -2.92 19.70
C GLU A 668 -11.32 -2.90 21.16
N THR A 669 -12.27 -2.81 22.10
CA THR A 669 -12.04 -2.87 23.55
C THR A 669 -12.44 -4.21 24.14
N SER A 670 -13.47 -4.85 23.59
CA SER A 670 -13.91 -6.19 24.01
C SER A 670 -14.38 -7.03 22.84
N ARG A 671 -14.11 -8.34 22.93
CA ARG A 671 -14.68 -9.38 22.08
C ARG A 671 -15.38 -10.41 22.95
N LEU A 672 -16.70 -10.46 22.86
CA LEU A 672 -17.56 -11.28 23.69
C LEU A 672 -17.89 -12.59 22.97
N PHE A 673 -17.56 -13.72 23.58
CA PHE A 673 -17.76 -15.06 23.05
C PHE A 673 -19.02 -15.73 23.65
N PRO A 674 -19.53 -16.81 23.03
CA PRO A 674 -20.59 -17.63 23.59
C PRO A 674 -20.29 -18.13 25.00
N GLY A 675 -21.35 -18.24 25.81
CA GLY A 675 -21.27 -18.77 27.18
C GLY A 675 -20.70 -17.79 28.20
N GLY A 676 -20.48 -16.52 27.83
CA GLY A 676 -20.05 -15.45 28.73
C GLY A 676 -18.54 -15.26 28.82
N ALA A 677 -17.74 -16.02 28.07
CA ALA A 677 -16.32 -15.75 27.94
C ALA A 677 -16.06 -14.50 27.08
N ARG A 678 -14.89 -13.86 27.23
CA ARG A 678 -14.52 -12.70 26.42
C ARG A 678 -13.01 -12.44 26.39
N GLN A 679 -12.57 -11.60 25.47
CA GLN A 679 -11.26 -10.96 25.45
C GLN A 679 -11.43 -9.45 25.62
N ASP A 680 -10.73 -8.84 26.58
CA ASP A 680 -10.71 -7.40 26.81
C ASP A 680 -9.32 -6.84 26.43
N THR A 681 -9.27 -5.70 25.73
CA THR A 681 -8.05 -5.00 25.32
C THR A 681 -8.04 -3.57 25.88
N ALA A 682 -7.09 -3.28 26.76
CA ALA A 682 -6.81 -1.93 27.24
C ALA A 682 -5.75 -1.24 26.38
N ARG A 683 -5.86 0.08 26.20
CA ARG A 683 -4.97 0.89 25.37
C ARG A 683 -4.50 2.14 26.11
N ASP A 684 -3.37 2.69 25.68
CA ASP A 684 -2.92 4.02 26.12
C ASP A 684 -3.53 5.14 25.27
N ALA A 685 -3.19 6.39 25.60
CA ALA A 685 -3.64 7.60 24.91
C ALA A 685 -3.18 7.67 23.44
N SER A 686 -2.18 6.88 23.04
CA SER A 686 -1.73 6.73 21.66
C SER A 686 -2.37 5.53 20.99
N GLY A 687 -3.43 4.93 21.55
CA GLY A 687 -4.15 3.81 20.97
C GLY A 687 -3.41 2.48 21.01
N ARG A 688 -2.24 2.37 21.66
CA ARG A 688 -1.43 1.14 21.66
C ARG A 688 -1.92 0.17 22.74
N PRO A 689 -2.00 -1.15 22.50
CA PRO A 689 -2.43 -2.12 23.50
C PRO A 689 -1.48 -2.14 24.71
N THR A 690 -2.02 -2.00 25.92
CA THR A 690 -1.28 -2.08 27.19
C THR A 690 -1.64 -3.31 28.00
N ARG A 691 -2.80 -3.93 27.74
CA ARG A 691 -3.19 -5.18 28.38
C ARG A 691 -4.22 -5.95 27.55
N ILE A 692 -4.05 -7.25 27.43
CA ILE A 692 -5.03 -8.16 26.78
C ILE A 692 -5.40 -9.25 27.78
N THR A 693 -6.70 -9.41 28.05
CA THR A 693 -7.20 -10.33 29.09
C THR A 693 -8.30 -11.23 28.53
N GLY A 694 -8.09 -12.54 28.54
CA GLY A 694 -9.11 -13.55 28.28
C GLY A 694 -9.83 -13.92 29.58
N LEU A 695 -11.14 -13.72 29.65
CA LEU A 695 -11.97 -13.88 30.84
C LEU A 695 -13.04 -14.94 30.63
N THR A 696 -13.26 -15.78 31.65
CA THR A 696 -14.42 -16.68 31.69
C THR A 696 -15.69 -15.92 32.08
N ALA A 697 -16.85 -16.59 32.00
CA ALA A 697 -18.14 -16.03 32.42
C ALA A 697 -18.20 -15.55 33.88
N SER A 698 -17.36 -16.09 34.77
CA SER A 698 -17.29 -15.66 36.17
C SER A 698 -16.41 -14.41 36.36
N GLY A 699 -15.74 -13.94 35.31
CA GLY A 699 -14.71 -12.90 35.38
C GLY A 699 -13.33 -13.41 35.80
N GLU A 700 -13.12 -14.73 35.87
CA GLU A 700 -11.78 -15.29 36.09
C GLU A 700 -10.93 -15.09 34.82
N ALA A 701 -9.81 -14.37 34.95
CA ALA A 701 -8.84 -14.19 33.86
C ALA A 701 -8.09 -15.49 33.65
N VAL A 702 -8.19 -16.12 32.47
CA VAL A 702 -7.51 -17.36 32.07
C VAL A 702 -6.30 -17.11 31.17
N VAL A 703 -6.26 -15.93 30.55
CA VAL A 703 -5.12 -15.32 29.87
C VAL A 703 -5.08 -13.86 30.29
N ASP A 704 -3.90 -13.34 30.60
CA ASP A 704 -3.72 -11.94 30.98
C ASP A 704 -2.27 -11.52 30.72
N VAL A 705 -2.08 -10.72 29.68
CA VAL A 705 -0.77 -10.23 29.25
C VAL A 705 -0.76 -8.70 29.28
N GLY A 706 0.22 -8.14 29.99
CA GLY A 706 0.49 -6.70 30.03
C GLY A 706 1.62 -6.33 29.09
N LEU A 707 1.55 -5.15 28.48
CA LEU A 707 2.56 -4.59 27.58
C LEU A 707 2.99 -3.22 28.10
N SER A 708 4.30 -2.98 28.14
CA SER A 708 4.87 -1.69 28.51
C SER A 708 5.72 -1.15 27.36
N TYR A 709 5.50 0.11 27.01
CA TYR A 709 6.30 0.87 26.05
C TYR A 709 7.34 1.78 26.73
N ALA A 710 7.30 1.86 28.06
CA ALA A 710 8.22 2.71 28.81
C ALA A 710 9.59 2.03 29.02
N GLN A 711 10.65 2.80 28.80
CA GLN A 711 12.03 2.44 29.15
C GLN A 711 12.68 3.62 29.87
N ASP A 712 13.27 3.39 31.04
CA ASP A 712 13.90 4.41 31.89
C ASP A 712 13.01 5.63 32.21
N GLY A 713 11.69 5.41 32.26
CA GLY A 713 10.69 6.45 32.53
C GLY A 713 10.28 7.28 31.31
N ALA A 714 10.84 7.02 30.13
CA ALA A 714 10.44 7.64 28.87
C ALA A 714 9.58 6.68 28.03
N ASP A 715 8.60 7.22 27.31
CA ASP A 715 7.76 6.46 26.38
C ASP A 715 8.52 6.15 25.08
N ARG A 716 8.45 4.91 24.60
CA ARG A 716 9.04 4.45 23.33
C ARG A 716 7.93 4.06 22.36
N ALA A 717 8.21 3.99 21.06
CA ALA A 717 7.26 3.46 20.09
C ALA A 717 7.05 1.93 20.22
N SER A 718 8.14 1.21 20.50
CA SER A 718 8.19 -0.26 20.56
C SER A 718 7.92 -0.81 21.96
N VAL A 719 7.36 -2.01 22.04
CA VAL A 719 7.17 -2.75 23.30
C VAL A 719 8.53 -3.00 23.97
N GLN A 720 8.66 -2.60 25.23
CA GLN A 720 9.88 -2.73 26.04
C GLN A 720 9.78 -3.87 27.06
N ALA A 721 8.56 -4.23 27.48
CA ALA A 721 8.35 -5.38 28.33
C ALA A 721 6.97 -6.01 28.14
N ARG A 722 6.89 -7.32 28.39
CA ARG A 722 5.66 -8.10 28.47
C ARG A 722 5.54 -8.74 29.85
N THR A 723 4.42 -8.52 30.53
CA THR A 723 4.12 -9.13 31.83
C THR A 723 3.10 -10.25 31.64
N SER A 724 3.44 -11.47 32.04
CA SER A 724 2.49 -12.58 32.13
C SER A 724 1.79 -12.51 33.49
N HIS A 725 0.57 -11.97 33.53
CA HIS A 725 -0.28 -12.09 34.73
C HIS A 725 -0.96 -13.46 34.80
N ARG A 726 -1.25 -14.04 33.63
CA ARG A 726 -1.62 -15.45 33.47
C ARG A 726 -1.36 -15.89 32.02
N GLU A 727 -0.46 -16.84 31.80
CA GLU A 727 -0.15 -17.35 30.47
C GLU A 727 0.23 -18.83 30.52
N GLN A 728 -0.07 -19.59 29.45
CA GLN A 728 0.16 -21.03 29.45
C GLN A 728 1.65 -21.39 29.63
N GLY A 729 1.94 -22.07 30.73
CA GLY A 729 3.29 -22.57 31.04
C GLY A 729 4.28 -21.49 31.47
N ILE A 730 3.81 -20.25 31.68
CA ILE A 730 4.61 -19.14 32.20
C ILE A 730 4.17 -18.89 33.63
N ALA A 731 5.10 -18.52 34.51
CA ALA A 731 4.74 -18.19 35.89
C ALA A 731 3.96 -16.86 35.93
N ASP A 732 2.93 -16.80 36.77
CA ASP A 732 2.19 -15.56 37.01
C ASP A 732 3.12 -14.51 37.64
N GLY A 733 3.07 -13.29 37.13
CA GLY A 733 3.97 -12.20 37.52
C GLY A 733 5.32 -12.21 36.79
N ALA A 734 5.59 -13.14 35.87
CA ALA A 734 6.79 -13.12 35.05
C ALA A 734 6.83 -11.85 34.18
N VAL A 735 7.95 -11.16 34.17
CA VAL A 735 8.18 -9.99 33.30
C VAL A 735 9.29 -10.33 32.32
N THR A 736 8.98 -10.31 31.03
CA THR A 736 9.97 -10.39 29.95
C THR A 736 10.33 -8.99 29.50
N THR A 737 11.56 -8.55 29.72
CA THR A 737 12.08 -7.29 29.19
C THR A 737 12.76 -7.53 27.85
N TYR A 738 12.57 -6.61 26.91
CA TYR A 738 13.14 -6.68 25.57
C TYR A 738 14.24 -5.64 25.42
N THR A 739 15.34 -6.03 24.78
CA THR A 739 16.42 -5.11 24.40
C THR A 739 16.58 -5.11 22.89
N TYR A 740 16.83 -3.92 22.35
CA TYR A 740 17.01 -3.68 20.93
C TYR A 740 18.37 -3.00 20.69
N ASP A 741 18.95 -3.22 19.52
CA ASP A 741 20.08 -2.41 19.06
C ASP A 741 19.61 -1.11 18.38
N SER A 742 20.57 -0.31 17.94
CA SER A 742 20.34 0.98 17.27
C SER A 742 19.63 0.88 15.92
N LEU A 743 19.47 -0.32 15.36
CA LEU A 743 18.65 -0.59 14.17
C LEU A 743 17.25 -1.10 14.55
N SER A 744 16.87 -1.01 15.82
CA SER A 744 15.62 -1.56 16.37
C SER A 744 15.49 -3.08 16.25
N ARG A 745 16.59 -3.83 16.09
CA ARG A 745 16.57 -5.30 16.04
C ARG A 745 16.59 -5.87 17.44
N LEU A 746 15.79 -6.89 17.71
CA LEU A 746 15.69 -7.53 19.02
C LEU A 746 17.01 -8.23 19.38
N THR A 747 17.79 -7.70 20.32
CA THR A 747 19.06 -8.30 20.78
C THR A 747 18.90 -9.21 21.99
N GLY A 748 17.81 -9.05 22.74
CA GLY A 748 17.61 -9.83 23.94
C GLY A 748 16.17 -9.82 24.45
N ALA A 749 15.82 -10.90 25.13
CA ALA A 749 14.60 -11.02 25.92
C ALA A 749 14.97 -11.73 27.22
N GLU A 750 14.75 -11.09 28.37
CA GLU A 750 15.03 -11.69 29.69
C GLU A 750 13.73 -11.76 30.49
N GLU A 751 13.30 -12.98 30.83
CA GLU A 751 12.15 -13.25 31.67
C GLU A 751 12.58 -13.40 33.13
N ILE A 752 12.02 -12.56 33.99
CA ILE A 752 12.28 -12.53 35.43
C ILE A 752 11.01 -12.91 36.19
N VAL A 753 11.13 -13.85 37.12
CA VAL A 753 10.09 -14.26 38.07
C VAL A 753 10.64 -14.10 39.48
N ASP A 754 9.95 -13.34 40.33
CA ASP A 754 10.35 -13.07 41.72
C ASP A 754 11.82 -12.62 41.86
N GLY A 755 12.31 -11.81 40.91
CA GLY A 755 13.67 -11.29 40.88
C GLY A 755 14.74 -12.29 40.38
N THR A 756 14.35 -13.44 39.87
CA THR A 756 15.25 -14.46 39.30
C THR A 756 14.96 -14.68 37.82
N ALA A 757 15.99 -14.74 36.98
CA ALA A 757 15.83 -15.08 35.56
C ALA A 757 15.30 -16.52 35.41
N SER A 758 14.14 -16.69 34.77
CA SER A 758 13.49 -17.98 34.52
C SER A 758 13.72 -18.48 33.09
N ALA A 759 13.82 -17.56 32.14
CA ALA A 759 14.14 -17.82 30.74
C ALA A 759 14.83 -16.59 30.13
N ALA A 760 15.78 -16.80 29.22
CA ALA A 760 16.38 -15.71 28.49
C ALA A 760 16.80 -16.14 27.09
N TRP A 761 16.73 -15.16 26.17
CA TRP A 761 17.18 -15.24 24.80
C TRP A 761 18.11 -14.07 24.52
N SER A 762 19.22 -14.33 23.85
CA SER A 762 20.09 -13.28 23.32
C SER A 762 20.40 -13.57 21.86
N TYR A 763 20.43 -12.52 21.06
CA TYR A 763 20.62 -12.56 19.63
C TYR A 763 21.74 -11.58 19.25
N ALA A 764 22.64 -12.04 18.39
CA ALA A 764 23.62 -11.18 17.75
C ALA A 764 23.37 -11.19 16.25
N TYR A 765 23.57 -10.04 15.61
CA TYR A 765 23.38 -9.87 14.17
C TYR A 765 24.66 -9.36 13.53
N ASP A 766 24.87 -9.71 12.27
CA ASP A 766 25.84 -8.99 11.43
C ASP A 766 25.25 -7.66 10.90
N GLN A 767 25.98 -6.96 10.05
CA GLN A 767 25.57 -5.66 9.54
C GLN A 767 24.50 -5.75 8.44
N ALA A 768 24.29 -6.92 7.83
CA ALA A 768 23.18 -7.18 6.91
C ALA A 768 21.92 -7.71 7.62
N GLY A 769 21.93 -7.84 8.96
CA GLY A 769 20.77 -8.30 9.73
C GLY A 769 20.63 -9.82 9.82
N ASN A 770 21.63 -10.60 9.39
CA ASN A 770 21.61 -12.04 9.65
C ASN A 770 21.88 -12.31 11.12
N ARG A 771 21.09 -13.19 11.73
CA ARG A 771 21.28 -13.62 13.12
C ARG A 771 22.49 -14.55 13.24
N VAL A 772 23.65 -14.03 13.61
CA VAL A 772 24.92 -14.77 13.71
C VAL A 772 25.07 -15.57 15.01
N SER A 773 24.29 -15.25 16.05
CA SER A 773 24.29 -16.05 17.28
C SER A 773 22.93 -16.02 17.96
N GLN A 774 22.57 -17.12 18.60
CA GLN A 774 21.42 -17.23 19.48
C GLN A 774 21.82 -17.98 20.75
N THR A 775 21.60 -17.37 21.91
CA THR A 775 21.78 -18.02 23.21
C THR A 775 20.44 -18.20 23.89
N ARG A 776 20.20 -19.40 24.44
CA ARG A 776 19.04 -19.74 25.27
C ARG A 776 19.50 -20.17 26.65
N SER A 777 18.82 -19.71 27.70
CA SER A 777 19.03 -20.19 29.07
C SER A 777 17.72 -20.24 29.84
N GLY A 778 17.57 -21.23 30.73
CA GLY A 778 16.35 -21.44 31.49
C GLY A 778 15.22 -22.08 30.66
N SER A 779 13.99 -21.84 31.11
CA SER A 779 12.78 -22.52 30.63
C SER A 779 12.25 -21.92 29.32
N THR A 780 13.06 -21.97 28.26
CA THR A 780 12.74 -21.38 26.93
C THR A 780 11.86 -22.27 26.05
N GLY A 781 11.62 -23.53 26.44
CA GLY A 781 10.92 -24.54 25.62
C GLY A 781 11.82 -25.25 24.61
N ALA A 782 13.08 -24.82 24.49
CA ALA A 782 14.10 -25.42 23.63
C ALA A 782 15.39 -25.72 24.41
N ASN A 783 16.35 -26.37 23.77
CA ASN A 783 17.63 -26.70 24.40
C ASN A 783 18.41 -25.44 24.78
N GLU A 784 18.94 -25.41 25.99
CA GLU A 784 19.84 -24.35 26.45
C GLU A 784 21.19 -24.39 25.72
N GLY A 785 21.83 -23.23 25.64
CA GLY A 785 23.15 -23.07 25.05
C GLY A 785 23.18 -22.01 23.97
N THR A 786 24.38 -21.80 23.45
CA THR A 786 24.67 -20.87 22.35
C THR A 786 24.81 -21.63 21.05
N VAL A 787 24.10 -21.18 20.03
CA VAL A 787 24.23 -21.62 18.65
C VAL A 787 24.74 -20.45 17.83
N ASP A 788 25.90 -20.63 17.22
CA ASP A 788 26.47 -19.66 16.30
C ASP A 788 26.15 -20.07 14.87
N TYR A 789 25.91 -19.09 14.02
CA TYR A 789 25.47 -19.27 12.64
C TYR A 789 26.47 -18.58 11.71
N THR A 790 26.71 -19.18 10.55
CA THR A 790 27.55 -18.57 9.51
C THR A 790 26.78 -18.41 8.22
N TYR A 791 27.00 -17.29 7.55
CA TYR A 791 26.30 -16.91 6.33
C TYR A 791 27.31 -16.69 5.20
N ASN A 792 26.87 -16.88 3.96
CA ASN A 792 27.63 -16.46 2.78
C ASN A 792 27.27 -15.00 2.39
N ALA A 793 27.91 -14.48 1.35
CA ALA A 793 27.67 -13.11 0.87
C ALA A 793 26.25 -12.88 0.33
N ALA A 794 25.50 -13.94 0.05
CA ALA A 794 24.10 -13.88 -0.39
C ALA A 794 23.11 -13.98 0.78
N ASN A 795 23.56 -13.79 2.03
CA ASN A 795 22.74 -13.87 3.24
C ASN A 795 22.08 -15.25 3.47
N GLN A 796 22.62 -16.31 2.83
CA GLN A 796 22.18 -17.68 3.03
C GLN A 796 22.91 -18.30 4.23
N LEU A 797 22.17 -18.94 5.14
CA LEU A 797 22.72 -19.67 6.27
C LEU A 797 23.44 -20.92 5.77
N VAL A 798 24.74 -21.10 6.05
CA VAL A 798 25.52 -22.24 5.51
C VAL A 798 25.94 -23.26 6.56
N SER A 799 26.15 -22.85 7.81
CA SER A 799 26.45 -23.77 8.91
C SER A 799 26.05 -23.20 10.27
N SER A 800 25.98 -24.07 11.29
CA SER A 800 25.80 -23.70 12.69
C SER A 800 26.72 -24.50 13.60
N SER A 801 26.99 -24.01 14.81
CA SER A 801 27.77 -24.76 15.81
C SER A 801 27.02 -25.96 16.41
N ALA A 802 25.71 -26.06 16.19
CA ALA A 802 24.85 -27.12 16.70
C ALA A 802 24.75 -28.35 15.79
N ASP A 803 25.16 -28.26 14.52
CA ASP A 803 25.08 -29.38 13.56
C ASP A 803 26.38 -29.57 12.76
N THR A 804 26.59 -30.80 12.30
CA THR A 804 27.70 -31.21 11.42
C THR A 804 27.30 -31.26 9.94
N THR A 805 26.02 -31.10 9.61
CA THR A 805 25.54 -31.07 8.22
C THR A 805 25.25 -29.64 7.74
N THR A 806 25.38 -29.40 6.44
CA THR A 806 25.25 -28.06 5.84
C THR A 806 23.85 -27.80 5.30
N TRP A 807 23.44 -26.54 5.34
CA TRP A 807 22.33 -26.03 4.56
C TRP A 807 22.75 -25.94 3.09
N THR A 808 21.79 -26.12 2.19
CA THR A 808 22.00 -25.96 0.75
C THR A 808 20.87 -25.16 0.14
N TYR A 809 21.17 -24.47 -0.96
CA TYR A 809 20.26 -23.60 -1.69
C TYR A 809 20.34 -23.89 -3.19
N ASP A 810 19.29 -23.56 -3.93
CA ASP A 810 19.35 -23.49 -5.40
C ASP A 810 19.86 -22.11 -5.85
N GLY A 811 19.97 -21.90 -7.17
CA GLY A 811 20.45 -20.65 -7.76
C GLY A 811 19.49 -19.47 -7.57
N ALA A 812 18.20 -19.73 -7.35
CA ALA A 812 17.19 -18.72 -7.00
C ALA A 812 17.14 -18.41 -5.49
N GLY A 813 17.95 -19.07 -4.67
CA GLY A 813 18.02 -18.79 -3.23
C GLY A 813 17.04 -19.56 -2.37
N ASN A 814 16.44 -20.62 -2.88
CA ASN A 814 15.53 -21.45 -2.12
C ASN A 814 16.30 -22.51 -1.32
N GLN A 815 16.01 -22.65 -0.02
CA GLN A 815 16.67 -23.63 0.85
C GLN A 815 16.28 -25.07 0.45
N THR A 816 17.18 -25.78 -0.23
CA THR A 816 16.98 -27.16 -0.68
C THR A 816 17.27 -28.20 0.40
N ARG A 817 17.97 -27.82 1.48
CA ARG A 817 18.18 -28.69 2.64
C ARG A 817 18.35 -27.89 3.92
N ASN A 818 17.63 -28.28 4.97
CA ASN A 818 17.83 -27.77 6.32
C ASN A 818 19.01 -28.49 6.99
N GLY A 819 20.00 -27.73 7.47
CA GLY A 819 21.22 -28.26 8.10
C GLY A 819 21.00 -28.90 9.47
N ILE A 820 19.94 -28.54 10.21
CA ILE A 820 19.61 -29.08 11.55
C ILE A 820 18.74 -30.32 11.44
N THR A 821 17.66 -30.25 10.66
CA THR A 821 16.69 -31.36 10.59
C THR A 821 17.08 -32.39 9.53
N GLY A 822 18.01 -32.03 8.63
CA GLY A 822 18.38 -32.82 7.47
C GLY A 822 17.28 -32.95 6.42
N GLN A 823 16.14 -32.27 6.59
CA GLN A 823 15.02 -32.32 5.67
C GLN A 823 15.40 -31.66 4.34
N ALA A 824 15.11 -32.36 3.24
CA ALA A 824 15.26 -31.85 1.89
C ALA A 824 13.97 -31.18 1.43
N THR A 825 14.09 -30.07 0.70
CA THR A 825 12.99 -29.35 0.08
C THR A 825 13.18 -29.35 -1.43
N THR A 826 12.08 -29.51 -2.17
CA THR A 826 12.07 -29.46 -3.64
C THR A 826 11.15 -28.33 -4.10
N TYR A 827 11.64 -27.59 -5.09
CA TYR A 827 10.96 -26.46 -5.71
C TYR A 827 10.62 -26.80 -7.17
N GLY A 828 9.49 -26.30 -7.66
CA GLY A 828 9.12 -26.39 -9.08
C GLY A 828 9.62 -25.20 -9.89
N ASP A 829 9.32 -25.17 -11.19
CA ASP A 829 9.77 -24.13 -12.13
C ASP A 829 9.10 -22.76 -11.92
N ARG A 830 8.18 -22.65 -10.97
CA ARG A 830 7.58 -21.39 -10.52
C ARG A 830 8.08 -20.99 -9.13
N LEU A 831 9.20 -21.56 -8.69
CA LEU A 831 9.79 -21.39 -7.36
C LEU A 831 8.88 -21.82 -6.20
N GLN A 832 7.82 -22.57 -6.50
CA GLN A 832 6.86 -23.08 -5.53
C GLN A 832 7.39 -24.32 -4.80
N VAL A 833 7.16 -24.41 -3.49
CA VAL A 833 7.49 -25.61 -2.73
C VAL A 833 6.58 -26.75 -3.19
N THR A 834 7.17 -27.82 -3.71
CA THR A 834 6.45 -29.03 -4.13
C THR A 834 6.61 -30.17 -3.14
N LYS A 835 7.69 -30.16 -2.34
CA LYS A 835 7.97 -31.22 -1.37
C LYS A 835 8.86 -30.75 -0.23
N ILE A 836 8.54 -31.15 1.02
CA ILE A 836 9.41 -31.01 2.20
C ILE A 836 9.49 -32.38 2.88
N GLY A 837 10.70 -32.95 2.96
CA GLY A 837 10.92 -34.29 3.48
C GLY A 837 10.12 -35.34 2.70
N THR A 838 9.04 -35.87 3.29
CA THR A 838 8.13 -36.83 2.64
C THR A 838 6.79 -36.23 2.23
N LYS A 839 6.49 -35.00 2.64
CA LYS A 839 5.23 -34.32 2.33
C LYS A 839 5.30 -33.65 0.98
N THR A 840 4.22 -33.75 0.23
CA THR A 840 4.01 -33.06 -1.05
C THR A 840 3.05 -31.90 -0.88
N TYR A 841 3.24 -30.88 -1.70
CA TYR A 841 2.46 -29.65 -1.70
C TYR A 841 2.03 -29.30 -3.13
N SER A 842 0.88 -28.64 -3.26
CA SER A 842 0.45 -28.02 -4.51
C SER A 842 -0.09 -26.62 -4.23
N THR A 843 0.14 -25.72 -5.18
CA THR A 843 -0.30 -24.33 -5.14
C THR A 843 -1.13 -24.01 -6.36
N PHE A 844 -1.86 -22.90 -6.29
CA PHE A 844 -2.52 -22.25 -7.41
C PHE A 844 -1.76 -20.98 -7.76
N GLY A 845 -1.63 -20.69 -9.05
CA GLY A 845 -1.09 -19.43 -9.53
C GLY A 845 0.42 -19.46 -9.80
N PRO A 846 1.05 -18.28 -9.95
CA PRO A 846 2.42 -18.17 -10.42
C PRO A 846 3.49 -18.44 -9.36
N GLY A 847 3.11 -18.65 -8.10
CA GLY A 847 4.06 -18.81 -7.00
C GLY A 847 3.57 -19.69 -5.86
N ASN A 848 3.85 -19.23 -4.65
CA ASN A 848 3.65 -19.97 -3.41
C ASN A 848 2.42 -19.52 -2.61
N ASP A 849 1.72 -18.46 -3.03
CA ASP A 849 0.76 -17.70 -2.23
C ASP A 849 -0.46 -18.53 -1.85
N GLN A 850 -1.08 -19.17 -2.84
CA GLN A 850 -2.29 -19.95 -2.63
C GLN A 850 -1.97 -21.44 -2.56
N GLN A 851 -1.72 -21.94 -1.34
CA GLN A 851 -1.59 -23.36 -1.09
C GLN A 851 -2.95 -24.07 -1.26
N LEU A 852 -3.01 -25.04 -2.18
CA LEU A 852 -4.18 -25.91 -2.35
C LEU A 852 -4.08 -27.19 -1.53
N LYS A 853 -2.86 -27.70 -1.32
CA LYS A 853 -2.60 -28.94 -0.58
C LYS A 853 -1.31 -28.91 0.22
N GLY A 854 -1.33 -29.53 1.40
CA GLY A 854 -0.15 -29.85 2.20
C GLY A 854 -0.23 -31.25 2.82
N GLY A 855 0.55 -32.18 2.30
CA GLY A 855 0.47 -33.59 2.70
C GLY A 855 -0.90 -34.21 2.35
N SER A 856 -1.70 -34.54 3.36
CA SER A 856 -3.04 -35.14 3.20
C SER A 856 -4.18 -34.15 3.42
N SER A 857 -3.86 -32.87 3.61
CA SER A 857 -4.82 -31.80 3.86
C SER A 857 -4.98 -30.94 2.62
N ASP A 858 -6.22 -30.60 2.29
CA ASP A 858 -6.60 -29.68 1.24
C ASP A 858 -7.07 -28.35 1.86
N TYR A 859 -6.74 -27.21 1.27
CA TYR A 859 -6.90 -25.89 1.88
C TYR A 859 -7.77 -24.94 1.04
N LEU A 860 -8.59 -24.12 1.71
CA LEU A 860 -9.33 -22.99 1.13
C LEU A 860 -8.77 -21.70 1.69
N THR A 861 -8.30 -20.83 0.80
CA THR A 861 -7.93 -19.46 1.13
C THR A 861 -8.84 -18.52 0.34
N THR A 862 -9.35 -17.49 1.01
CA THR A 862 -10.14 -16.39 0.43
C THR A 862 -9.43 -15.06 0.74
N ASP A 863 -10.06 -13.94 0.43
CA ASP A 863 -9.48 -12.61 0.64
C ASP A 863 -9.28 -12.30 2.14
N THR A 864 -10.04 -12.95 3.02
CA THR A 864 -9.87 -12.84 4.48
C THR A 864 -8.74 -13.75 5.00
N GLY A 865 -8.20 -14.66 4.19
CA GLY A 865 -7.09 -15.56 4.53
C GLY A 865 -7.47 -17.05 4.47
N LEU A 866 -6.73 -17.91 5.19
CA LEU A 866 -7.06 -19.34 5.26
C LEU A 866 -8.35 -19.54 6.06
N VAL A 867 -9.37 -20.13 5.42
CA VAL A 867 -10.73 -20.30 5.99
C VAL A 867 -11.15 -21.76 6.11
N ARG A 868 -10.47 -22.71 5.44
CA ARG A 868 -10.83 -24.14 5.53
C ARG A 868 -9.66 -25.08 5.34
N GLU A 869 -9.65 -26.17 6.10
CA GLU A 869 -8.83 -27.36 5.90
C GLU A 869 -9.74 -28.58 5.81
N THR A 870 -9.53 -29.43 4.82
CA THR A 870 -10.19 -30.73 4.70
C THR A 870 -9.15 -31.84 4.73
N ARG A 871 -9.29 -32.78 5.67
CA ARG A 871 -8.43 -33.95 5.77
C ARG A 871 -9.28 -35.22 5.79
N ALA A 872 -9.21 -35.98 4.70
CA ALA A 872 -10.12 -37.09 4.45
C ALA A 872 -11.59 -36.64 4.53
N ALA A 873 -12.38 -37.16 5.47
CA ALA A 873 -13.79 -36.78 5.66
C ALA A 873 -14.00 -35.72 6.78
N VAL A 874 -12.92 -35.20 7.38
CA VAL A 874 -12.98 -34.22 8.46
C VAL A 874 -12.70 -32.83 7.90
N MET A 875 -13.58 -31.89 8.22
CA MET A 875 -13.45 -30.49 7.86
C MET A 875 -13.15 -29.66 9.12
N LYS A 876 -12.24 -28.71 8.98
CA LYS A 876 -12.02 -27.62 9.92
C LYS A 876 -12.20 -26.30 9.18
N THR A 877 -12.91 -25.38 9.80
CA THR A 877 -13.18 -24.07 9.21
C THR A 877 -12.77 -22.98 10.17
N TRP A 878 -12.32 -21.84 9.65
CA TRP A 878 -11.91 -20.69 10.44
C TRP A 878 -12.78 -19.50 10.08
N THR A 879 -13.49 -18.98 11.07
CA THR A 879 -14.22 -17.72 10.93
C THR A 879 -13.25 -16.57 11.17
N ARG A 880 -13.31 -15.58 10.28
CA ARG A 880 -12.50 -14.38 10.34
C ARG A 880 -13.36 -13.13 10.32
N SER A 881 -12.84 -12.03 10.86
CA SER A 881 -13.43 -10.70 10.63
C SER A 881 -13.36 -10.33 9.15
N GLY A 882 -14.06 -9.28 8.73
CA GLY A 882 -13.96 -8.76 7.35
C GLY A 882 -12.53 -8.35 6.97
N ASP A 883 -11.72 -7.95 7.95
CA ASP A 883 -10.31 -7.60 7.77
C ASP A 883 -9.36 -8.81 7.80
N GLY A 884 -9.88 -10.02 8.04
CA GLY A 884 -9.09 -11.25 8.04
C GLY A 884 -8.52 -11.68 9.40
N ASP A 885 -8.91 -11.05 10.51
CA ASP A 885 -8.42 -11.45 11.84
C ASP A 885 -9.07 -12.76 12.28
N LEU A 886 -8.29 -13.62 12.96
CA LEU A 886 -8.80 -14.90 13.47
C LEU A 886 -9.80 -14.68 14.60
N VAL A 887 -10.99 -15.28 14.49
CA VAL A 887 -12.05 -15.22 15.50
C VAL A 887 -12.25 -16.58 16.15
N SER A 888 -12.49 -17.60 15.33
CA SER A 888 -12.81 -18.94 15.82
C SER A 888 -12.38 -20.01 14.81
N TYR A 889 -12.40 -21.26 15.26
CA TYR A 889 -12.43 -22.40 14.35
C TYR A 889 -13.55 -23.37 14.72
N THR A 890 -14.10 -24.04 13.72
CA THR A 890 -15.14 -25.05 13.88
C THR A 890 -14.67 -26.37 13.29
N GLY A 891 -14.68 -27.42 14.11
CA GLY A 891 -14.49 -28.81 13.70
C GLY A 891 -15.77 -29.60 13.99
N PRO A 892 -15.72 -30.60 14.89
CA PRO A 892 -16.96 -31.16 15.46
C PRO A 892 -17.76 -30.14 16.27
N GLU A 893 -17.07 -29.20 16.92
CA GLU A 893 -17.61 -28.13 17.75
C GLU A 893 -16.85 -26.82 17.44
N ALA A 894 -17.40 -25.68 17.85
CA ALA A 894 -16.81 -24.35 17.66
C ALA A 894 -15.92 -23.95 18.84
N HIS A 895 -14.81 -23.27 18.54
CA HIS A 895 -13.80 -22.83 19.51
C HIS A 895 -13.34 -21.40 19.20
N TYR A 896 -13.28 -20.53 20.21
CA TYR A 896 -13.05 -19.09 20.04
C TYR A 896 -11.66 -18.70 20.54
N TYR A 897 -10.89 -18.01 19.71
CA TYR A 897 -9.50 -17.69 20.00
C TYR A 897 -9.35 -16.46 20.88
N VAL A 898 -8.38 -16.52 21.79
CA VAL A 898 -7.77 -15.35 22.44
C VAL A 898 -6.40 -15.13 21.80
N THR A 899 -6.10 -13.91 21.37
CA THR A 899 -4.85 -13.56 20.67
C THR A 899 -4.04 -12.51 21.42
N ASP A 900 -2.74 -12.44 21.18
CA ASP A 900 -1.91 -11.30 21.62
C ASP A 900 -1.97 -10.14 20.62
N HIS A 901 -1.18 -9.08 20.88
CA HIS A 901 -1.12 -7.87 20.05
C HIS A 901 -0.55 -8.10 18.64
N LEU A 902 0.08 -9.25 18.38
CA LEU A 902 0.57 -9.64 17.07
C LEU A 902 -0.45 -10.52 16.31
N GLY A 903 -1.54 -10.90 16.96
CA GLY A 903 -2.49 -11.89 16.42
C GLY A 903 -2.07 -13.33 16.65
N SER A 904 -1.08 -13.59 17.53
CA SER A 904 -0.71 -14.97 17.90
C SER A 904 -1.76 -15.57 18.83
N VAL A 905 -2.19 -16.80 18.54
CA VAL A 905 -3.18 -17.50 19.38
C VAL A 905 -2.58 -17.86 20.75
N LEU A 906 -3.12 -17.29 21.82
CA LEU A 906 -2.76 -17.59 23.21
C LEU A 906 -3.58 -18.74 23.79
N GLY A 907 -4.78 -19.01 23.26
CA GLY A 907 -5.59 -20.18 23.59
C GLY A 907 -7.03 -20.07 23.08
N SER A 908 -7.92 -20.91 23.61
CA SER A 908 -9.32 -20.93 23.16
C SER A 908 -10.36 -21.22 24.25
N PHE A 909 -11.58 -20.77 23.98
CA PHE A 909 -12.80 -21.14 24.70
C PHE A 909 -13.68 -22.06 23.85
N SER A 910 -14.39 -22.99 24.49
CA SER A 910 -15.40 -23.82 23.85
C SER A 910 -16.66 -23.00 23.50
N ALA A 911 -17.59 -23.62 22.75
CA ALA A 911 -18.91 -23.06 22.48
C ALA A 911 -19.75 -22.73 23.72
N ASP A 912 -19.43 -23.33 24.87
CA ASP A 912 -20.10 -23.05 26.16
C ASP A 912 -19.35 -22.02 27.01
N GLY A 913 -18.27 -21.42 26.49
CA GLY A 913 -17.45 -20.44 27.20
C GLY A 913 -16.46 -21.07 28.20
N ALA A 914 -16.22 -22.39 28.11
CA ALA A 914 -15.25 -23.07 28.98
C ALA A 914 -13.84 -22.92 28.41
N TRP A 915 -12.86 -22.61 29.26
CA TRP A 915 -11.45 -22.52 28.86
C TRP A 915 -10.86 -23.89 28.51
N GLU A 916 -10.17 -23.98 27.36
CA GLU A 916 -9.69 -25.25 26.81
C GLU A 916 -8.16 -25.44 26.92
N GLY A 917 -7.45 -24.37 27.27
CA GLY A 917 -5.99 -24.31 27.33
C GLY A 917 -5.39 -23.37 26.29
N GLY A 918 -4.07 -23.28 26.28
CA GLY A 918 -3.37 -22.27 25.48
C GLY A 918 -1.99 -22.66 24.99
N TYR A 919 -1.27 -21.62 24.55
CA TYR A 919 0.09 -21.65 24.04
C TYR A 919 0.91 -20.52 24.65
N SER A 920 2.22 -20.70 24.63
CA SER A 920 3.18 -19.59 24.76
C SER A 920 4.29 -19.77 23.74
N TYR A 921 4.90 -18.66 23.35
CA TYR A 921 5.88 -18.60 22.29
C TYR A 921 7.18 -17.95 22.80
N SER A 922 8.30 -18.34 22.20
CA SER A 922 9.51 -17.52 22.23
C SER A 922 9.31 -16.23 21.42
N PRO A 923 10.22 -15.23 21.51
CA PRO A 923 10.11 -14.00 20.73
C PRO A 923 9.94 -14.19 19.21
N TYR A 924 10.55 -15.24 18.63
CA TYR A 924 10.50 -15.54 17.20
C TYR A 924 9.43 -16.59 16.84
N GLY A 925 8.50 -16.90 17.76
CA GLY A 925 7.38 -17.80 17.47
C GLY A 925 7.64 -19.30 17.70
N GLU A 926 8.84 -19.70 18.13
CA GLU A 926 9.09 -21.09 18.56
C GLU A 926 8.14 -21.46 19.72
N ARG A 927 7.47 -22.60 19.62
CA ARG A 927 6.53 -23.07 20.65
C ARG A 927 7.25 -23.34 21.96
N ARG A 928 6.85 -22.63 23.01
CA ARG A 928 7.42 -22.77 24.36
C ARG A 928 6.61 -23.73 25.23
N SER A 929 5.30 -23.53 25.28
CA SER A 929 4.37 -24.40 25.99
C SER A 929 3.10 -24.61 25.18
N THR A 930 2.47 -25.77 25.32
CA THR A 930 1.21 -26.11 24.67
C THR A 930 0.41 -26.98 25.63
N ALA A 931 -0.84 -26.59 25.90
CA ALA A 931 -1.71 -27.42 26.73
C ALA A 931 -2.00 -28.76 26.05
N THR A 932 -2.15 -29.83 26.84
CA THR A 932 -2.21 -31.21 26.33
C THR A 932 -3.58 -31.63 25.76
N GLY A 933 -4.57 -30.73 25.78
CA GLY A 933 -5.91 -31.00 25.27
C GLY A 933 -5.91 -31.30 23.76
N SER A 934 -6.80 -32.18 23.30
CA SER A 934 -6.89 -32.55 21.88
C SER A 934 -7.27 -31.36 20.99
N VAL A 935 -8.13 -30.47 21.47
CA VAL A 935 -8.50 -29.19 20.82
C VAL A 935 -7.23 -28.39 20.52
N ILE A 936 -6.48 -28.04 21.56
CA ILE A 936 -5.24 -27.25 21.50
C ILE A 936 -4.18 -27.94 20.63
N THR A 937 -3.88 -29.21 20.87
CA THR A 937 -2.85 -29.92 20.10
C THR A 937 -3.21 -30.10 18.61
N SER A 938 -4.50 -30.06 18.25
CA SER A 938 -4.95 -30.19 16.86
C SER A 938 -5.01 -28.87 16.08
N ASN A 939 -4.99 -27.72 16.76
CA ASN A 939 -5.01 -26.41 16.12
C ASN A 939 -3.65 -26.13 15.45
N ASN A 940 -3.68 -25.71 14.20
CA ASN A 940 -2.52 -25.44 13.36
C ASN A 940 -2.38 -23.96 12.96
N LEU A 941 -3.33 -23.09 13.29
CA LEU A 941 -3.16 -21.63 13.20
C LEU A 941 -2.69 -21.09 14.56
N ARG A 942 -1.45 -20.60 14.62
CA ARG A 942 -0.78 -20.31 15.91
C ARG A 942 -0.13 -18.93 15.94
N TYR A 943 1.21 -18.88 15.85
CA TYR A 943 2.00 -17.66 15.89
C TYR A 943 1.56 -16.74 14.74
N VAL A 944 1.16 -15.51 15.08
CA VAL A 944 0.62 -14.48 14.17
C VAL A 944 -0.44 -14.99 13.19
N GLY A 945 -1.21 -16.00 13.60
CA GLY A 945 -2.23 -16.65 12.77
C GLY A 945 -1.70 -17.51 11.62
N GLY A 946 -0.40 -17.79 11.58
CA GLY A 946 0.26 -18.63 10.57
C GLY A 946 -0.10 -20.10 10.68
N LEU A 947 -0.17 -20.77 9.52
CA LEU A 947 -0.39 -22.21 9.42
C LEU A 947 0.92 -22.96 9.72
N GLU A 948 1.03 -23.51 10.92
CA GLU A 948 2.10 -24.42 11.29
C GLU A 948 1.76 -25.84 10.81
N ASP A 949 2.58 -26.37 9.92
CA ASP A 949 2.43 -27.73 9.46
C ASP A 949 3.32 -28.70 10.26
N SER A 950 3.16 -30.01 10.06
CA SER A 950 3.93 -31.01 10.81
C SER A 950 5.44 -31.09 10.47
N THR A 951 5.95 -30.23 9.60
CA THR A 951 7.40 -30.01 9.42
C THR A 951 7.95 -28.97 10.40
N ASN A 952 7.07 -28.37 11.22
CA ASN A 952 7.34 -27.28 12.16
C ASN A 952 7.76 -25.96 11.47
N LEU A 953 7.32 -25.77 10.23
CA LEU A 953 7.41 -24.51 9.53
C LEU A 953 6.04 -23.83 9.51
N TYR A 954 6.06 -22.50 9.59
CA TYR A 954 4.88 -21.68 9.35
C TYR A 954 4.78 -21.34 7.87
N LYS A 955 3.57 -21.44 7.32
CA LYS A 955 3.25 -20.95 5.98
C LYS A 955 2.67 -19.54 6.07
N PHE A 956 3.36 -18.58 5.47
CA PHE A 956 2.96 -17.17 5.34
C PHE A 956 2.98 -16.77 3.86
N GLY A 957 1.84 -16.37 3.29
CA GLY A 957 1.64 -16.04 1.88
C GLY A 957 2.66 -16.68 0.92
N ALA A 958 3.65 -15.95 0.44
CA ALA A 958 4.64 -16.42 -0.53
C ALA A 958 5.76 -17.33 0.02
N ARG A 959 6.00 -17.39 1.34
CA ARG A 959 7.18 -18.07 1.93
C ARG A 959 6.86 -19.05 3.06
N TYR A 960 7.85 -19.85 3.43
CA TYR A 960 7.83 -20.69 4.63
C TYR A 960 8.82 -20.13 5.64
N TYR A 961 8.38 -20.03 6.89
CA TYR A 961 9.13 -19.46 8.00
C TYR A 961 9.55 -20.53 9.01
N ASP A 962 10.84 -20.56 9.34
CA ASP A 962 11.42 -21.42 10.37
C ASP A 962 11.58 -20.61 11.67
N ALA A 963 10.63 -20.79 12.60
CA ALA A 963 10.61 -20.06 13.87
C ALA A 963 11.79 -20.40 14.80
N THR A 964 12.40 -21.58 14.64
CA THR A 964 13.59 -21.96 15.41
C THR A 964 14.80 -21.15 14.94
N LEU A 965 14.89 -20.88 13.64
CA LEU A 965 15.93 -20.07 13.01
C LEU A 965 15.59 -18.58 12.90
N GLY A 966 14.34 -18.18 13.13
CA GLY A 966 13.90 -16.79 13.02
C GLY A 966 14.06 -16.20 11.62
N ARG A 967 13.90 -17.02 10.56
CA ARG A 967 14.12 -16.61 9.16
C ARG A 967 13.24 -17.38 8.18
N PHE A 968 13.04 -16.81 6.99
CA PHE A 968 12.41 -17.49 5.87
C PHE A 968 13.33 -18.51 5.20
N THR A 969 12.73 -19.53 4.58
CA THR A 969 13.44 -20.58 3.85
C THR A 969 13.67 -20.26 2.37
N GLN A 970 13.03 -19.21 1.86
CA GLN A 970 13.15 -18.72 0.48
C GLN A 970 13.67 -17.29 0.50
N PHE A 971 14.33 -16.90 -0.59
CA PHE A 971 14.62 -15.51 -0.88
C PHE A 971 13.30 -14.72 -1.02
N ASP A 972 13.26 -13.48 -0.54
CA ASP A 972 12.10 -12.59 -0.67
C ASP A 972 11.76 -12.34 -2.15
N PRO A 973 10.60 -12.82 -2.64
CA PRO A 973 10.21 -12.64 -4.04
C PRO A 973 9.86 -11.17 -4.37
N ALA A 974 9.53 -10.35 -3.38
CA ALA A 974 9.28 -8.92 -3.55
C ALA A 974 10.56 -8.08 -3.33
N GLY A 975 11.57 -8.65 -2.68
CA GLY A 975 12.80 -8.01 -2.18
C GLY A 975 12.60 -6.57 -1.68
N GLN A 976 11.49 -6.39 -0.96
CA GLN A 976 11.21 -5.17 -0.21
C GLN A 976 11.94 -5.19 1.14
N GLU A 977 12.32 -6.38 1.61
CA GLU A 977 13.04 -6.55 2.87
C GLU A 977 14.55 -6.30 2.70
N ALA A 978 15.15 -5.55 3.65
CA ALA A 978 16.59 -5.28 3.67
C ALA A 978 17.45 -6.55 3.73
N ASN A 979 16.98 -7.55 4.47
CA ASN A 979 17.56 -8.87 4.50
C ASN A 979 16.58 -9.82 3.80
N PRO A 980 16.95 -10.42 2.66
CA PRO A 980 16.01 -11.19 1.83
C PRO A 980 15.54 -12.50 2.47
N TYR A 981 16.05 -12.88 3.65
CA TYR A 981 15.58 -14.02 4.42
C TYR A 981 15.14 -13.63 5.84
N GLY A 982 15.28 -12.36 6.23
CA GLY A 982 14.94 -11.89 7.56
C GLY A 982 13.45 -12.04 7.83
N TYR A 983 13.06 -12.23 9.08
CA TYR A 983 11.65 -12.17 9.47
C TYR A 983 11.40 -10.89 10.24
N ALA A 984 10.38 -10.13 9.84
CA ALA A 984 9.87 -8.97 10.58
C ALA A 984 10.99 -7.96 10.94
N GLU A 985 11.92 -7.70 10.00
CA GLU A 985 13.12 -6.87 10.19
C GLU A 985 13.97 -7.20 11.44
N SER A 986 13.95 -8.45 11.91
CA SER A 986 14.55 -8.87 13.19
C SER A 986 13.92 -8.19 14.43
N ASN A 987 12.70 -7.67 14.30
CA ASN A 987 11.89 -7.08 15.35
C ASN A 987 10.52 -7.81 15.50
N PRO A 988 10.52 -9.12 15.82
CA PRO A 988 9.31 -9.95 15.84
C PRO A 988 8.34 -9.65 17.00
N ILE A 989 8.69 -8.70 17.89
CA ILE A 989 7.85 -8.26 19.01
C ILE A 989 6.90 -7.12 18.59
N ASN A 990 7.25 -6.40 17.53
CA ASN A 990 6.51 -5.23 17.07
C ASN A 990 6.03 -5.36 15.61
N LEU A 991 6.71 -6.17 14.79
CA LEU A 991 6.42 -6.37 13.38
C LEU A 991 6.01 -7.82 13.07
N ILE A 992 5.24 -8.01 12.00
CA ILE A 992 4.79 -9.30 11.47
C ILE A 992 4.95 -9.33 9.94
N ASP A 993 5.08 -10.51 9.33
CA ASP A 993 4.99 -10.67 7.87
C ASP A 993 4.05 -11.84 7.52
N PRO A 994 2.71 -11.62 7.53
CA PRO A 994 1.73 -12.65 7.22
C PRO A 994 1.71 -13.02 5.73
N THR A 995 2.17 -12.10 4.87
CA THR A 995 2.25 -12.24 3.40
C THR A 995 3.48 -12.99 2.95
N GLY A 996 4.51 -13.10 3.78
CA GLY A 996 5.80 -13.63 3.37
C GLY A 996 6.46 -12.76 2.29
N THR A 997 6.26 -11.44 2.29
CA THR A 997 6.84 -10.51 1.28
C THR A 997 7.28 -9.19 1.86
N GLU A 998 6.76 -8.80 3.03
CA GLU A 998 7.11 -7.54 3.67
C GLU A 998 6.74 -7.54 5.15
N ALA A 999 7.65 -7.02 5.96
CA ALA A 999 7.36 -6.73 7.36
C ALA A 999 6.39 -5.55 7.47
N ARG A 1000 5.38 -5.70 8.31
CA ARG A 1000 4.39 -4.66 8.62
C ARG A 1000 4.15 -4.57 10.11
N CYS A 1001 3.72 -3.40 10.56
CA CYS A 1001 3.27 -3.20 11.92
C CYS A 1001 2.02 -4.05 12.22
N SER A 1002 1.87 -4.56 13.45
CA SER A 1002 0.67 -5.31 13.80
C SER A 1002 -0.56 -4.38 13.81
N LYS A 1003 -1.69 -4.86 13.26
CA LYS A 1003 -2.93 -4.08 13.08
C LYS A 1003 -3.47 -3.42 14.36
N THR A 1004 -3.06 -3.92 15.52
CA THR A 1004 -3.49 -3.39 16.82
C THR A 1004 -2.87 -2.03 17.18
N GLY A 1005 -1.92 -1.50 16.40
CA GLY A 1005 -1.31 -0.20 16.60
C GLY A 1005 -1.92 0.95 15.81
N SER A 1006 -3.15 0.82 15.26
CA SER A 1006 -3.79 1.86 14.43
C SER A 1006 -4.23 3.08 15.25
N ALA A 1007 -3.25 3.78 15.83
CA ALA A 1007 -3.38 5.14 16.30
C ALA A 1007 -3.59 6.03 15.08
N VAL A 1008 -4.69 6.79 15.06
CA VAL A 1008 -4.93 7.93 14.17
C VAL A 1008 -4.43 7.71 12.73
N LEU A 1009 -5.21 6.97 11.93
CA LEU A 1009 -5.04 6.91 10.48
C LEU A 1009 -5.15 8.33 9.91
N TRP A 1010 -4.00 8.96 9.65
CA TRP A 1010 -3.86 10.01 8.66
C TRP A 1010 -2.99 9.50 7.53
N THR A 1011 -3.37 9.86 6.31
CA THR A 1011 -2.50 9.92 5.15
C THR A 1011 -1.29 10.79 5.47
N MET A 1012 -0.18 10.18 5.90
CA MET A 1012 1.12 10.85 6.06
C MET A 1012 2.04 10.45 4.92
N GLY A 1013 1.90 11.12 3.79
CA GLY A 1013 2.75 10.92 2.61
C GLY A 1013 4.16 11.56 2.67
N ALA A 1014 4.73 11.85 3.85
CA ALA A 1014 5.87 12.79 3.91
C ALA A 1014 7.15 12.35 4.65
N ILE A 1015 7.16 11.28 5.46
CA ILE A 1015 8.40 10.93 6.20
C ILE A 1015 9.27 9.91 5.45
N GLY A 1016 8.70 9.06 4.60
CA GLY A 1016 9.45 8.12 3.74
C GLY A 1016 9.81 8.65 2.35
N THR A 1017 9.19 9.73 1.88
CA THR A 1017 9.26 10.20 0.48
C THR A 1017 10.37 11.23 0.20
N ALA A 1018 11.17 11.60 1.20
CA ALA A 1018 12.32 12.49 1.01
C ALA A 1018 13.55 11.79 0.39
N ALA A 1019 13.54 10.45 0.31
CA ALA A 1019 14.44 9.68 -0.54
C ALA A 1019 13.72 9.45 -1.88
N GLY A 1020 14.15 10.16 -2.92
CA GLY A 1020 13.32 10.46 -4.08
C GLY A 1020 12.79 9.25 -4.82
N PHE A 1021 11.48 9.22 -5.02
CA PHE A 1021 10.82 8.70 -6.21
C PHE A 1021 9.50 9.44 -6.42
N VAL A 1022 9.13 9.60 -7.70
CA VAL A 1022 7.84 10.16 -8.15
C VAL A 1022 6.74 9.23 -7.68
N ALA A 1023 5.83 9.71 -6.83
CA ALA A 1023 4.57 9.06 -6.55
C ALA A 1023 3.69 9.10 -7.80
N GLY A 1024 3.89 8.13 -8.70
CA GLY A 1024 2.88 7.75 -9.68
C GLY A 1024 1.84 6.91 -8.95
N GLY A 1025 0.73 7.52 -8.56
CA GLY A 1025 -0.38 6.78 -7.95
C GLY A 1025 -1.01 5.84 -8.98
N VAL A 1026 -1.03 4.54 -8.69
CA VAL A 1026 -2.02 3.51 -9.08
C VAL A 1026 -1.74 2.25 -8.23
N LEU A 1027 -2.62 1.88 -7.29
CA LEU A 1027 -2.69 0.52 -6.71
C LEU A 1027 -3.72 -0.30 -7.52
N GLY A 1028 -3.33 -0.73 -8.71
CA GLY A 1028 -4.10 -1.69 -9.51
C GLY A 1028 -3.60 -3.10 -9.22
N SER A 1029 -4.47 -3.97 -8.72
CA SER A 1029 -4.18 -5.37 -8.46
C SER A 1029 -3.94 -6.14 -9.77
N ALA A 1030 -2.68 -6.25 -10.19
CA ALA A 1030 -2.23 -7.21 -11.19
C ALA A 1030 -1.18 -8.15 -10.58
N PRO A 1031 -1.46 -9.47 -10.45
CA PRO A 1031 -0.45 -10.43 -10.01
C PRO A 1031 0.53 -10.66 -11.18
N GLY A 1032 1.63 -9.93 -11.18
CA GLY A 1032 2.65 -10.05 -12.23
C GLY A 1032 3.64 -8.91 -12.36
N ALA A 1033 3.46 -7.79 -11.65
CA ALA A 1033 4.53 -6.83 -11.41
C ALA A 1033 5.36 -7.32 -10.22
N LEU A 1034 6.30 -8.22 -10.49
CA LEU A 1034 7.41 -8.45 -9.57
C LEU A 1034 8.06 -7.10 -9.29
N ALA A 1035 8.30 -6.88 -8.01
CA ALA A 1035 8.68 -5.66 -7.35
C ALA A 1035 9.92 -4.96 -7.93
N PHE A 1036 10.43 -3.97 -7.19
CA PHE A 1036 11.72 -3.30 -7.40
C PHE A 1036 11.69 -1.98 -8.17
N SER A 1037 10.91 -1.02 -7.66
CA SER A 1037 11.42 0.38 -7.52
C SER A 1037 11.02 1.07 -6.21
N THR A 1038 10.33 0.37 -5.30
CA THR A 1038 9.88 0.90 -4.00
C THR A 1038 10.85 0.67 -2.83
N THR A 1039 12.03 0.11 -3.07
CA THR A 1039 12.97 -0.38 -2.03
C THR A 1039 13.67 0.73 -1.21
N ILE A 1040 13.19 1.97 -1.22
CA ILE A 1040 13.86 3.08 -0.51
C ILE A 1040 13.02 3.63 0.67
N ALA A 1041 11.73 3.29 0.78
CA ALA A 1041 10.92 3.69 1.96
C ALA A 1041 10.80 2.62 3.05
N SER A 1042 11.05 1.34 2.74
CA SER A 1042 10.76 0.21 3.64
C SER A 1042 11.96 -0.40 4.34
N THR A 1043 13.12 0.28 4.41
CA THR A 1043 14.29 -0.35 5.06
C THR A 1043 14.96 0.49 6.14
N ILE A 1044 14.62 0.08 7.37
CA ILE A 1044 15.41 0.16 8.61
C ILE A 1044 15.25 1.45 9.43
N GLY A 1045 14.60 1.25 10.58
CA GLY A 1045 15.16 1.67 11.87
C GLY A 1045 14.48 2.87 12.51
N GLY A 1046 13.34 2.67 13.17
CA GLY A 1046 12.97 3.48 14.33
C GLY A 1046 11.57 4.09 14.36
N ALA A 1047 10.81 4.11 13.26
CA ALA A 1047 9.39 4.43 13.33
C ALA A 1047 8.60 3.19 13.74
N GLY A 1048 8.79 2.69 14.97
CA GLY A 1048 7.97 1.57 15.47
C GLY A 1048 6.50 1.91 15.30
N CYS A 1049 5.69 1.06 14.66
CA CYS A 1049 4.22 1.11 14.55
C CYS A 1049 3.50 2.45 14.25
N LEU A 1050 4.21 3.53 13.94
CA LEU A 1050 3.65 4.89 13.98
C LEU A 1050 3.48 5.53 12.59
N VAL A 1051 4.00 4.91 11.53
CA VAL A 1051 4.05 5.51 10.19
C VAL A 1051 3.95 4.47 9.08
N ASP A 1052 2.99 3.53 9.15
CA ASP A 1052 2.67 2.63 8.04
C ASP A 1052 1.23 2.87 7.54
N LYS A 1053 1.09 3.82 6.60
CA LYS A 1053 0.34 3.74 5.32
C LYS A 1053 0.11 5.10 4.70
#